data_AF-A0A167T537-F1
#
_entry.id   AF-A0A167T537-F1
#
_cell.length_a   1.000
_cell.length_b   1.000
_cell.length_c   1.000
_cell.angle_alpha   90.00
_cell.angle_beta   90.00
_cell.angle_gamma   90.00
#
_symmetry.space_group_name_H-M   'P 1'
#
loop_
_entity.id
_entity.type
_entity.pdbx_description
1 polymer ?
#
loop_
_entity_poly.entity_id
_entity_poly.type
_entity_poly.pdbx_seq_one_letter_code
_entity_poly.pdbx_strand_id
1 'polypeptide(L)'
;MRRYVNEIVNIISEHIDINGNSFFRLDHFVHPEVYLNVYLHFKERNLKFTAKLAKEKYDLFSNENSKGKLYENVLEKLMEEKVVSSGEQMTKWRNLFAEEKGLVILMGTESVEDKGGLADFYCITPRTIEEKLNGEYYRWFSELIDISDNTEKNLINNFFKSVFQHIPSDLVKLSTIVDELVKKELNDAEKIVEFVASRFSDYFGLPNIKSIDAVWLSKLKSNKRMDIIDKAVKFITRTDYKEGVSEKEFKKIEDKFEQFEQLHPELITNFQDEILREFNSFSEFKEAVFDFIKGKNIDLLRGKLSNIDFNLLEKILNIRVSSGSKSTKDKVKKIHGSPLQAYAKILIDSVESDDLINESIDIKIRVTEVVLTDTINDDEHKFDKWHDLCISLGGIVDYINQELDEEVNVSYVDNQDPFTLQNFKHINIKADTNTERLSKIYFETYINDKVRKEYVWNFSPYEYWLQAFSHTKFLKELIDTDEVFLPIFYSKGILNLLASTDSESFHFYLRNLSLEYTNIFSLFPSEVRNSVIFTKLYQLTAPFLSFVQGISENGLYNTISAFNKDGAIMFVSKYVEVINDITEKVESLNDEEKNYLHLVANLLLLVPSKDEAENKLDLTGAVVPPYHPAMLEKIIEQQAFQRKGFAELIQLAKREKLTKNFILKRMEKIDKQSTIISGVDIIYSSNNASRVTRDVFGYYALYGKGVADEVYLNHPSFTGLGRSLDEDFDSQEVLSETSSSQLVFNHMKQYVQTFPSNVDSLSVCFINFEQLQIIVAALHKFIEEYKGSFRYVNLKINIISPLNTQHGKRYLSFWLDNFFSEDDNVNIETYYSYMDIKNVCKRQTLPT
;
A
#
# COMPACT_ATOMS: atom_id res chain seq x y z
N MET A 1 -13.25 38.28 20.57
CA MET A 1 -11.97 38.61 19.92
C MET A 1 -10.84 39.06 20.88
N ARG A 2 -10.99 39.04 22.22
CA ARG A 2 -9.93 39.58 23.12
C ARG A 2 -8.60 38.81 23.02
N ARG A 3 -8.64 37.47 22.99
CA ARG A 3 -7.43 36.63 22.89
C ARG A 3 -6.64 36.90 21.62
N TYR A 4 -7.35 37.02 20.48
CA TYR A 4 -6.73 37.32 19.20
C TYR A 4 -5.99 38.66 19.21
N VAL A 5 -6.61 39.70 19.77
CA VAL A 5 -5.99 41.03 19.92
C VAL A 5 -4.81 40.98 20.90
N ASN A 6 -4.93 40.26 22.01
CA ASN A 6 -3.86 40.12 22.99
C ASN A 6 -2.61 39.45 22.40
N GLU A 7 -2.75 38.46 21.51
CA GLU A 7 -1.60 37.87 20.82
C GLU A 7 -0.88 38.88 19.92
N ILE A 8 -1.63 39.69 19.17
CA ILE A 8 -1.06 40.77 18.36
C ILE A 8 -0.28 41.75 19.24
N VAL A 9 -0.89 42.17 20.35
CA VAL A 9 -0.27 43.07 21.33
C VAL A 9 0.99 42.46 21.94
N ASN A 10 0.99 41.17 22.27
CA ASN A 10 2.15 40.47 22.83
C ASN A 10 3.28 40.38 21.82
N ILE A 11 2.98 40.05 20.55
CA ILE A 11 3.97 40.04 19.46
C ILE A 11 4.60 41.41 19.32
N ILE A 12 3.80 42.47 19.29
CA ILE A 12 4.30 43.85 19.22
C ILE A 12 5.18 44.13 20.43
N SER A 13 4.71 43.82 21.65
CA SER A 13 5.42 44.11 22.89
C SER A 13 6.77 43.38 23.02
N GLU A 14 6.86 42.14 22.55
CA GLU A 14 8.11 41.34 22.52
C GLU A 14 9.17 41.94 21.59
N HIS A 15 8.74 42.66 20.55
CA HIS A 15 9.62 43.21 19.50
C HIS A 15 9.81 44.73 19.61
N ILE A 16 9.30 45.37 20.69
CA ILE A 16 9.55 46.79 20.95
C ILE A 16 10.99 46.96 21.44
N ASP A 17 11.77 47.79 20.75
CA ASP A 17 13.05 48.29 21.25
C ASP A 17 12.80 49.47 22.22
N ILE A 18 13.15 49.27 23.50
CA ILE A 18 12.96 50.23 24.59
C ILE A 18 13.78 51.52 24.37
N ASN A 19 14.83 51.47 23.53
CA ASN A 19 15.74 52.59 23.28
C ASN A 19 15.67 53.16 21.84
N GLY A 20 14.79 52.63 20.98
CA GLY A 20 14.72 52.96 19.55
C GLY A 20 13.31 53.28 19.02
N ASN A 21 13.20 53.50 17.70
CA ASN A 21 11.91 53.63 17.02
C ASN A 21 11.43 52.24 16.61
N SER A 22 10.24 51.83 17.05
CA SER A 22 9.67 50.51 16.74
C SER A 22 8.56 50.65 15.70
N PHE A 23 8.71 49.94 14.58
CA PHE A 23 7.82 50.03 13.42
C PHE A 23 7.18 48.68 13.11
N PHE A 24 5.85 48.64 13.11
CA PHE A 24 5.07 47.45 12.82
C PHE A 24 4.05 47.67 11.72
N ARG A 25 3.80 46.62 10.95
CA ARG A 25 2.69 46.55 9.99
C ARG A 25 1.67 45.52 10.47
N LEU A 26 0.39 45.85 10.36
CA LEU A 26 -0.74 44.94 10.58
C LEU A 26 -1.52 44.83 9.27
N ASP A 27 -1.36 43.72 8.57
CA ASP A 27 -1.91 43.54 7.23
C ASP A 27 -2.77 42.28 7.15
N HIS A 28 -3.67 42.27 6.16
CA HIS A 28 -4.53 41.14 5.79
C HIS A 28 -5.60 40.74 6.83
N PHE A 29 -5.80 41.52 7.90
CA PHE A 29 -6.94 41.30 8.79
C PHE A 29 -8.24 41.76 8.11
N VAL A 30 -9.25 40.90 8.19
CA VAL A 30 -10.56 41.08 7.53
C VAL A 30 -11.61 41.77 8.40
N HIS A 31 -11.38 41.87 9.71
CA HIS A 31 -12.31 42.54 10.63
C HIS A 31 -11.78 43.90 11.10
N PRO A 32 -12.51 45.01 10.89
CA PRO A 32 -12.07 46.36 11.28
C PRO A 32 -11.87 46.49 12.80
N GLU A 33 -12.58 45.68 13.59
CA GLU A 33 -12.51 45.65 15.04
C GLU A 33 -11.13 45.22 15.58
N VAL A 34 -10.36 44.42 14.82
CA VAL A 34 -8.98 44.06 15.17
C VAL A 34 -8.12 45.32 15.26
N TYR A 35 -8.15 46.15 14.22
CA TYR A 35 -7.34 47.38 14.14
C TYR A 35 -7.71 48.37 15.23
N LEU A 36 -9.01 48.56 15.48
CA LEU A 36 -9.49 49.47 16.53
C LEU A 36 -9.04 49.02 17.92
N ASN A 37 -9.16 47.73 18.25
CA ASN A 37 -8.81 47.24 19.57
C ASN A 37 -7.29 47.26 19.81
N VAL A 38 -6.47 46.98 18.80
CA VAL A 38 -5.01 47.14 18.90
C VAL A 38 -4.64 48.61 19.13
N TYR A 39 -5.29 49.54 18.40
CA TYR A 39 -5.08 50.98 18.61
C TYR A 39 -5.43 51.43 20.03
N LEU A 40 -6.61 51.05 20.53
CA LEU A 40 -7.06 51.44 21.87
C LEU A 40 -6.10 50.91 22.95
N HIS A 41 -5.60 49.68 22.81
CA HIS A 41 -4.67 49.09 23.76
C HIS A 41 -3.38 49.91 23.95
N PHE A 42 -2.76 50.35 22.84
CA PHE A 42 -1.53 51.12 22.90
C PHE A 42 -1.76 52.61 23.15
N LYS A 43 -2.92 53.16 22.81
CA LYS A 43 -3.31 54.54 23.16
C LYS A 43 -3.39 54.74 24.68
N GLU A 44 -3.90 53.76 25.41
CA GLU A 44 -4.06 53.84 26.87
C GLU A 44 -2.72 53.69 27.64
N ARG A 45 -1.69 53.14 26.98
CA ARG A 45 -0.35 53.00 27.57
C ARG A 45 0.48 54.23 27.19
N ASN A 46 1.06 54.91 28.19
CA ASN A 46 1.71 56.23 28.09
C ASN A 46 3.03 56.25 27.28
N LEU A 47 3.02 55.68 26.08
CA LEU A 47 4.11 55.61 25.10
C LEU A 47 3.86 56.68 24.02
N LYS A 48 4.91 57.25 23.43
CA LYS A 48 4.77 58.01 22.19
C LYS A 48 4.31 57.03 21.10
N PHE A 49 3.01 57.05 20.79
CA PHE A 49 2.33 56.07 19.95
C PHE A 49 1.57 56.75 18.82
N THR A 50 1.80 56.28 17.59
CA THR A 50 1.04 56.70 16.41
C THR A 50 0.59 55.48 15.64
N ALA A 51 -0.69 55.41 15.28
CA ALA A 51 -1.20 54.38 14.38
C ALA A 51 -1.99 55.00 13.23
N LYS A 52 -1.83 54.41 12.02
CA LYS A 52 -2.54 54.86 10.82
C LYS A 52 -3.08 53.69 10.01
N LEU A 53 -4.38 53.73 9.71
CA LEU A 53 -5.06 52.81 8.80
C LEU A 53 -5.04 53.40 7.38
N ALA A 54 -4.62 52.59 6.41
CA ALA A 54 -4.66 52.94 4.99
C ALA A 54 -6.10 53.26 4.55
N LYS A 55 -6.25 54.33 3.77
CA LYS A 55 -7.56 54.83 3.35
C LYS A 55 -8.26 53.82 2.44
N GLU A 56 -7.51 53.18 1.56
CA GLU A 56 -7.97 52.14 0.65
C GLU A 56 -8.58 50.96 1.42
N LYS A 57 -7.96 50.56 2.54
CA LYS A 57 -8.49 49.50 3.41
C LYS A 57 -9.75 49.95 4.15
N TYR A 58 -9.79 51.19 4.63
CA TYR A 58 -10.97 51.77 5.24
C TYR A 58 -12.16 51.86 4.26
N ASP A 59 -11.91 52.24 3.01
CA ASP A 59 -12.91 52.34 1.96
C ASP A 59 -13.46 50.95 1.59
N LEU A 60 -12.63 49.90 1.59
CA LEU A 60 -13.08 48.50 1.45
C LEU A 60 -14.07 48.11 2.56
N PHE A 61 -13.74 48.37 3.83
CA PHE A 61 -14.65 48.07 4.95
C PHE A 61 -15.93 48.90 4.90
N SER A 62 -15.85 50.17 4.47
CA SER A 62 -17.01 51.05 4.34
C SER A 62 -17.98 50.55 3.25
N ASN A 63 -17.43 50.10 2.12
CA ASN A 63 -18.20 49.51 1.03
C ASN A 63 -18.87 48.19 1.45
N GLU A 64 -18.17 47.34 2.22
CA GLU A 64 -18.78 46.12 2.78
C GLU A 64 -19.88 46.43 3.80
N ASN A 65 -19.67 47.44 4.66
CA ASN A 65 -20.64 47.87 5.66
C ASN A 65 -21.94 48.39 5.03
N SER A 66 -21.86 49.05 3.87
CA SER A 66 -23.04 49.53 3.13
C SER A 66 -24.00 48.42 2.67
N LYS A 67 -23.53 47.16 2.63
CA LYS A 67 -24.34 45.99 2.27
C LYS A 67 -25.05 45.30 3.45
N GLY A 68 -24.75 45.67 4.70
CA GLY A 68 -25.30 44.95 5.87
C GLY A 68 -25.22 45.61 7.25
N LYS A 69 -24.74 46.86 7.38
CA LYS A 69 -24.59 47.60 8.65
C LYS A 69 -23.78 46.88 9.75
N LEU A 70 -22.89 45.96 9.39
CA LEU A 70 -22.17 45.10 10.33
C LEU A 70 -21.10 45.82 11.19
N TYR A 71 -20.51 46.92 10.70
CA TYR A 71 -19.33 47.56 11.32
C TYR A 71 -19.47 49.08 11.56
N GLU A 72 -20.69 49.63 11.48
CA GLU A 72 -20.98 51.08 11.51
C GLU A 72 -20.29 51.78 12.70
N ASN A 73 -20.51 51.30 13.93
CA ASN A 73 -19.92 51.87 15.14
C ASN A 73 -18.38 51.82 15.19
N VAL A 74 -17.77 50.78 14.60
CA VAL A 74 -16.31 50.58 14.61
C VAL A 74 -15.63 51.54 13.64
N LEU A 75 -16.23 51.72 12.46
CA LEU A 75 -15.70 52.60 11.42
C LEU A 75 -15.84 54.08 11.81
N GLU A 76 -16.96 54.47 12.43
CA GLU A 76 -17.14 55.82 12.99
C GLU A 76 -16.06 56.14 14.01
N LYS A 77 -15.81 55.21 14.95
CA LYS A 77 -14.81 55.40 16.00
C LYS A 77 -13.38 55.49 15.45
N LEU A 78 -13.03 54.73 14.41
CA LEU A 78 -11.73 54.85 13.72
C LEU A 78 -11.55 56.22 13.05
N MET A 79 -12.61 56.83 12.54
CA MET A 79 -12.60 58.19 11.99
C MET A 79 -12.50 59.27 13.08
N GLU A 80 -13.31 59.16 14.15
CA GLU A 80 -13.29 60.09 15.29
C GLU A 80 -11.89 60.19 15.93
N GLU A 81 -11.25 59.03 16.07
CA GLU A 81 -9.90 58.90 16.63
C GLU A 81 -8.78 59.33 15.67
N LYS A 82 -9.12 59.78 14.45
CA LYS A 82 -8.17 60.20 13.40
C LYS A 82 -7.13 59.12 13.06
N VAL A 83 -7.52 57.85 13.17
CA VAL A 83 -6.67 56.70 12.82
C VAL A 83 -6.63 56.51 11.31
N VAL A 84 -7.71 56.82 10.61
CA VAL A 84 -7.79 56.75 9.14
C VAL A 84 -6.90 57.83 8.50
N SER A 85 -6.24 57.46 7.42
CA SER A 85 -5.34 58.34 6.69
C SER A 85 -6.03 59.28 5.71
N SER A 86 -5.47 60.49 5.57
CA SER A 86 -6.00 61.58 4.73
C SER A 86 -5.53 61.55 3.27
N GLY A 87 -4.98 60.43 2.77
CA GLY A 87 -4.54 60.29 1.38
C GLY A 87 -3.12 60.77 1.06
N GLU A 88 -2.20 60.75 2.04
CA GLU A 88 -0.79 61.05 1.82
C GLU A 88 0.00 59.78 1.40
N GLN A 89 0.97 59.92 0.49
CA GLN A 89 1.84 58.83 0.05
C GLN A 89 2.65 58.25 1.22
N MET A 90 2.66 56.93 1.37
CA MET A 90 3.31 56.18 2.47
C MET A 90 4.81 56.48 2.64
N THR A 91 5.49 56.93 1.58
CA THR A 91 6.88 57.41 1.60
C THR A 91 7.08 58.63 2.50
N LYS A 92 6.06 59.50 2.63
CA LYS A 92 6.08 60.64 3.57
C LYS A 92 5.97 60.19 5.01
N TRP A 93 5.17 59.15 5.29
CA TRP A 93 5.05 58.58 6.64
C TRP A 93 6.35 57.94 7.10
N ARG A 94 7.03 57.21 6.22
CA ARG A 94 8.37 56.66 6.51
C ARG A 94 9.34 57.75 6.97
N ASN A 95 9.34 58.92 6.30
CA ASN A 95 10.23 60.03 6.62
C ASN A 95 9.79 60.79 7.89
N LEU A 96 8.49 61.03 8.07
CA LEU A 96 7.92 61.66 9.28
C LEU A 96 8.21 60.83 10.54
N PHE A 97 8.08 59.52 10.44
CA PHE A 97 8.26 58.63 11.57
C PHE A 97 9.72 58.25 11.84
N ALA A 98 10.61 58.35 10.84
CA ALA A 98 12.05 58.20 11.06
C ALA A 98 12.63 59.31 11.98
N GLU A 99 11.95 60.46 12.08
CA GLU A 99 12.35 61.59 12.92
C GLU A 99 11.72 61.56 14.34
N GLU A 100 10.61 60.83 14.54
CA GLU A 100 9.89 60.77 15.82
C GLU A 100 10.28 59.54 16.66
N LYS A 101 10.72 59.75 17.91
CA LYS A 101 10.97 58.65 18.87
C LYS A 101 9.66 58.05 19.39
N GLY A 102 9.32 56.81 19.02
CA GLY A 102 8.08 56.14 19.49
C GLY A 102 7.75 54.81 18.81
N LEU A 103 6.54 54.30 19.13
CA LEU A 103 5.91 53.12 18.51
C LEU A 103 5.00 53.58 17.35
N VAL A 104 5.24 53.04 16.16
CA VAL A 104 4.43 53.32 14.97
C VAL A 104 3.83 52.03 14.43
N ILE A 105 2.50 52.02 14.28
CA ILE A 105 1.74 50.89 13.73
C ILE A 105 1.02 51.32 12.45
N LEU A 106 1.41 50.75 11.33
CA LEU A 106 0.76 50.93 10.03
C LEU A 106 -0.21 49.78 9.79
N MET A 107 -1.45 50.10 9.44
CA MET A 107 -2.54 49.12 9.36
C MET A 107 -3.14 49.10 7.95
N GLY A 108 -3.42 47.92 7.41
CA GLY A 108 -4.08 47.75 6.12
C GLY A 108 -3.23 48.14 4.91
N THR A 109 -1.90 48.04 5.02
CA THR A 109 -0.97 48.54 3.98
C THR A 109 -0.93 47.64 2.75
N GLU A 110 -1.53 46.45 2.80
CA GLU A 110 -1.66 45.55 1.66
C GLU A 110 -2.50 46.12 0.52
N SER A 111 -3.42 47.05 0.83
CA SER A 111 -4.35 47.68 -0.12
C SER A 111 -3.78 48.89 -0.84
N VAL A 112 -2.53 49.27 -0.58
CA VAL A 112 -1.84 50.42 -1.19
C VAL A 112 -1.03 49.96 -2.41
N GLU A 113 -1.12 50.68 -3.53
CA GLU A 113 -0.46 50.32 -4.81
C GLU A 113 1.08 50.51 -4.80
N ASP A 114 1.60 51.50 -4.07
CA ASP A 114 3.05 51.77 -3.96
C ASP A 114 3.65 51.16 -2.69
N LYS A 115 4.20 49.95 -2.81
CA LYS A 115 4.80 49.18 -1.69
C LYS A 115 6.33 49.32 -1.59
N GLY A 116 6.96 50.10 -2.46
CA GLY A 116 8.40 50.11 -2.75
C GLY A 116 9.38 50.50 -1.64
N GLY A 117 8.93 50.60 -0.38
CA GLY A 117 9.78 50.92 0.78
C GLY A 117 9.25 50.43 2.13
N LEU A 118 8.29 49.51 2.14
CA LEU A 118 7.64 48.97 3.37
C LEU A 118 8.06 47.52 3.68
N ALA A 119 8.80 46.87 2.80
CA ALA A 119 9.18 45.46 2.93
C ALA A 119 10.11 45.18 4.12
N ASP A 120 10.87 46.18 4.56
CA ASP A 120 11.87 46.04 5.62
C ASP A 120 11.28 46.08 7.05
N PHE A 121 9.98 46.35 7.21
CA PHE A 121 9.32 46.43 8.52
C PHE A 121 8.65 45.12 8.92
N TYR A 122 8.68 44.82 10.23
CA TYR A 122 8.06 43.60 10.77
C TYR A 122 6.55 43.63 10.54
N CYS A 123 6.06 42.67 9.75
CA CYS A 123 4.66 42.56 9.36
C CYS A 123 3.98 41.45 10.14
N ILE A 124 2.94 41.81 10.88
CA ILE A 124 2.07 40.90 11.60
C ILE A 124 0.85 40.65 10.72
N THR A 125 0.63 39.38 10.41
CA THR A 125 -0.50 38.90 9.60
C THR A 125 -1.25 37.81 10.38
N PRO A 126 -2.46 37.40 9.95
CA PRO A 126 -3.14 36.26 10.55
C PRO A 126 -2.26 34.99 10.63
N ARG A 127 -1.43 34.75 9.61
CA ARG A 127 -0.46 33.64 9.57
C ARG A 127 0.58 33.72 10.70
N THR A 128 1.04 34.92 11.04
CA THR A 128 1.99 35.13 12.15
C THR A 128 1.39 34.66 13.49
N ILE A 129 0.08 34.81 13.67
CA ILE A 129 -0.63 34.39 14.88
C ILE A 129 -0.80 32.86 14.90
N GLU A 130 -1.15 32.26 13.75
CA GLU A 130 -1.22 30.81 13.59
C GLU A 130 0.13 30.13 13.88
N GLU A 131 1.22 30.67 13.33
CA GLU A 131 2.58 30.18 13.56
C GLU A 131 2.99 30.27 15.03
N LYS A 132 2.60 31.35 15.74
CA LYS A 132 2.87 31.52 17.18
C LYS A 132 2.06 30.54 18.05
N LEU A 133 0.82 30.26 17.67
CA LEU A 133 -0.02 29.26 18.34
C LEU A 133 0.48 27.84 18.10
N ASN A 134 0.93 27.51 16.88
CA ASN A 134 1.46 26.20 16.50
C ASN A 134 0.61 25.01 16.96
N GLY A 135 -0.73 25.15 16.88
CA GLY A 135 -1.68 24.13 17.34
C GLY A 135 -1.81 23.98 18.86
N GLU A 136 -1.23 24.87 19.66
CA GLU A 136 -1.39 24.95 21.12
C GLU A 136 -2.58 25.86 21.51
N TYR A 137 -3.77 25.51 21.02
CA TYR A 137 -5.01 26.26 21.25
C TYR A 137 -5.35 26.44 22.74
N TYR A 138 -4.96 25.50 23.60
CA TYR A 138 -5.19 25.55 25.05
C TYR A 138 -4.69 26.87 25.70
N ARG A 139 -3.67 27.52 25.12
CA ARG A 139 -3.12 28.79 25.64
C ARG A 139 -4.18 29.89 25.75
N TRP A 140 -5.20 29.87 24.88
CA TRP A 140 -6.29 30.85 24.93
C TRP A 140 -7.37 30.54 25.96
N PHE A 141 -7.37 29.32 26.50
CA PHE A 141 -8.30 28.85 27.51
C PHE A 141 -7.71 28.96 28.93
N SER A 142 -6.61 29.68 29.10
CA SER A 142 -5.86 29.84 30.36
C SER A 142 -6.69 30.30 31.56
N GLU A 143 -7.78 31.02 31.32
CA GLU A 143 -8.71 31.51 32.37
C GLU A 143 -9.85 30.53 32.68
N LEU A 144 -9.99 29.46 31.89
CA LEU A 144 -11.09 28.50 31.94
C LEU A 144 -10.65 27.10 32.37
N ILE A 145 -9.40 26.73 32.08
CA ILE A 145 -8.88 25.37 32.32
C ILE A 145 -7.57 25.42 33.13
N ASP A 146 -7.23 24.32 33.79
CA ASP A 146 -5.97 24.18 34.49
C ASP A 146 -4.83 23.91 33.49
N ILE A 147 -4.05 24.95 33.22
CA ILE A 147 -2.87 24.89 32.35
C ILE A 147 -1.71 24.10 32.98
N SER A 148 -1.83 23.60 34.20
CA SER A 148 -0.88 22.62 34.75
C SER A 148 -1.27 21.17 34.40
N ASP A 149 -2.55 20.92 34.11
CA ASP A 149 -3.05 19.59 33.75
C ASP A 149 -2.85 19.29 32.25
N ASN A 150 -1.97 18.32 31.96
CA ASN A 150 -1.71 17.89 30.59
C ASN A 150 -2.92 17.21 29.93
N THR A 151 -3.85 16.63 30.69
CA THR A 151 -5.05 16.01 30.15
C THR A 151 -6.03 17.04 29.61
N GLU A 152 -6.24 18.16 30.32
CA GLU A 152 -7.08 19.28 29.87
C GLU A 152 -6.47 19.99 28.65
N LYS A 153 -5.14 20.20 28.65
CA LYS A 153 -4.42 20.73 27.47
C LYS A 153 -4.63 19.87 26.24
N ASN A 154 -4.40 18.57 26.38
CA ASN A 154 -4.51 17.63 25.28
C ASN A 154 -5.95 17.59 24.76
N LEU A 155 -6.94 17.58 25.65
CA LEU A 155 -8.35 17.59 25.31
C LEU A 155 -8.71 18.79 24.41
N ILE A 156 -8.37 20.01 24.82
CA ILE A 156 -8.66 21.23 24.06
C ILE A 156 -7.88 21.27 22.75
N ASN A 157 -6.58 20.98 22.77
CA ASN A 157 -5.76 20.99 21.56
C ASN A 157 -6.26 20.01 20.51
N ASN A 158 -6.50 18.76 20.92
CA ASN A 158 -6.89 17.71 19.99
C ASN A 158 -8.30 17.94 19.44
N PHE A 159 -9.20 18.50 20.25
CA PHE A 159 -10.52 18.89 19.80
C PHE A 159 -10.45 19.95 18.69
N PHE A 160 -9.80 21.10 18.93
CA PHE A 160 -9.72 22.15 17.92
C PHE A 160 -8.85 21.78 16.72
N LYS A 161 -7.81 20.96 16.90
CA LYS A 161 -7.07 20.37 15.76
C LYS A 161 -7.97 19.50 14.90
N SER A 162 -8.83 18.67 15.50
CA SER A 162 -9.79 17.84 14.75
C SER A 162 -10.82 18.70 14.00
N VAL A 163 -11.24 19.84 14.56
CA VAL A 163 -12.13 20.78 13.87
C VAL A 163 -11.42 21.45 12.69
N PHE A 164 -10.26 22.08 12.92
CA PHE A 164 -9.53 22.85 11.91
C PHE A 164 -8.80 21.99 10.86
N GLN A 165 -8.83 20.66 11.00
CA GLN A 165 -8.47 19.76 9.92
C GLN A 165 -9.47 19.82 8.76
N HIS A 166 -10.75 20.08 9.04
CA HIS A 166 -11.83 20.04 8.04
C HIS A 166 -12.29 21.41 7.57
N ILE A 167 -11.96 22.46 8.31
CA ILE A 167 -12.35 23.84 8.00
C ILE A 167 -11.11 24.76 8.14
N PRO A 168 -11.02 25.85 7.35
CA PRO A 168 -9.98 26.84 7.55
C PRO A 168 -9.95 27.37 8.99
N SER A 169 -8.75 27.57 9.54
CA SER A 169 -8.53 28.06 10.91
C SER A 169 -9.05 29.49 11.09
N ASP A 170 -10.29 29.63 11.58
CA ASP A 170 -10.82 30.93 11.98
C ASP A 170 -10.51 31.23 13.46
N LEU A 171 -9.30 31.75 13.67
CA LEU A 171 -8.80 32.17 14.97
C LEU A 171 -9.59 33.35 15.58
N VAL A 172 -10.22 34.19 14.75
CA VAL A 172 -11.06 35.30 15.22
C VAL A 172 -12.35 34.76 15.82
N LYS A 173 -12.98 33.80 15.14
CA LYS A 173 -14.15 33.07 15.64
C LYS A 173 -13.79 32.31 16.92
N LEU A 174 -12.67 31.57 16.94
CA LEU A 174 -12.20 30.87 18.14
C LEU A 174 -12.06 31.83 19.33
N SER A 175 -11.41 32.97 19.14
CA SER A 175 -11.28 33.97 20.22
C SER A 175 -12.64 34.52 20.69
N THR A 176 -13.64 34.56 19.82
CA THR A 176 -14.99 35.02 20.18
C THR A 176 -15.76 33.95 20.94
N ILE A 177 -15.58 32.66 20.58
CA ILE A 177 -16.10 31.52 21.35
C ILE A 177 -15.49 31.51 22.75
N VAL A 178 -14.16 31.71 22.87
CA VAL A 178 -13.49 31.80 24.18
C VAL A 178 -14.08 32.93 25.03
N ASP A 179 -14.30 34.11 24.45
CA ASP A 179 -14.91 35.24 25.18
C ASP A 179 -16.35 34.92 25.64
N GLU A 180 -17.10 34.14 24.87
CA GLU A 180 -18.43 33.66 25.27
C GLU A 180 -18.34 32.67 26.45
N LEU A 181 -17.39 31.73 26.38
CA LEU A 181 -17.16 30.73 27.42
C LEU A 181 -16.74 31.38 28.75
N VAL A 182 -15.87 32.41 28.70
CA VAL A 182 -15.48 33.21 29.87
C VAL A 182 -16.68 33.92 30.48
N LYS A 183 -17.57 34.52 29.68
CA LYS A 183 -18.79 35.15 30.18
C LYS A 183 -19.77 34.17 30.83
N LYS A 184 -19.72 32.89 30.43
CA LYS A 184 -20.54 31.81 30.96
C LYS A 184 -19.90 31.12 32.18
N GLU A 185 -18.69 31.49 32.56
CA GLU A 185 -17.92 30.89 33.66
C GLU A 185 -17.79 29.36 33.52
N LEU A 186 -17.63 28.87 32.29
CA LEU A 186 -17.54 27.44 32.00
C LEU A 186 -16.11 26.93 32.22
N ASN A 187 -15.78 26.63 33.48
CA ASN A 187 -14.42 26.33 33.91
C ASN A 187 -14.09 24.82 33.94
N ASP A 188 -14.47 24.09 32.90
CA ASP A 188 -14.29 22.63 32.80
C ASP A 188 -14.02 22.25 31.34
N ALA A 189 -12.89 21.61 31.07
CA ALA A 189 -12.43 21.32 29.72
C ALA A 189 -13.38 20.37 28.95
N GLU A 190 -14.02 19.41 29.63
CA GLU A 190 -14.98 18.50 28.99
C GLU A 190 -16.27 19.24 28.64
N LYS A 191 -16.79 20.04 29.56
CA LYS A 191 -17.99 20.85 29.31
C LYS A 191 -17.77 21.89 28.22
N ILE A 192 -16.56 22.44 28.10
CA ILE A 192 -16.18 23.32 26.99
C ILE A 192 -16.31 22.58 25.66
N VAL A 193 -15.74 21.38 25.56
CA VAL A 193 -15.81 20.56 24.36
C VAL A 193 -17.27 20.22 24.01
N GLU A 194 -18.07 19.78 24.98
CA GLU A 194 -19.50 19.52 24.81
C GLU A 194 -20.28 20.76 24.35
N PHE A 195 -20.03 21.90 24.99
CA PHE A 195 -20.71 23.14 24.67
C PHE A 195 -20.41 23.59 23.23
N VAL A 196 -19.14 23.56 22.84
CA VAL A 196 -18.73 23.97 21.48
C VAL A 196 -19.24 22.98 20.43
N ALA A 197 -19.13 21.68 20.68
CA ALA A 197 -19.63 20.63 19.78
C ALA A 197 -21.14 20.70 19.55
N SER A 198 -21.91 21.05 20.59
CA SER A 198 -23.37 21.20 20.51
C SER A 198 -23.83 22.37 19.63
N ARG A 199 -22.90 23.27 19.25
CA ARG A 199 -23.11 24.51 18.47
C ARG A 199 -22.23 24.59 17.22
N PHE A 200 -21.72 23.45 16.75
CA PHE A 200 -20.93 23.36 15.54
C PHE A 200 -21.60 23.98 14.31
N SER A 201 -22.92 23.88 14.20
CA SER A 201 -23.69 24.46 13.09
C SER A 201 -23.55 25.98 13.08
N ASP A 202 -23.71 26.61 14.25
CA ASP A 202 -23.63 28.07 14.43
C ASP A 202 -22.20 28.62 14.36
N TYR A 203 -21.23 27.84 14.85
CA TYR A 203 -19.85 28.29 14.97
C TYR A 203 -19.04 28.04 13.71
N PHE A 204 -19.19 26.87 13.10
CA PHE A 204 -18.27 26.35 12.08
C PHE A 204 -18.99 25.81 10.84
N GLY A 205 -20.33 25.82 10.81
CA GLY A 205 -21.10 25.22 9.71
C GLY A 205 -20.99 23.69 9.65
N LEU A 206 -20.65 23.05 10.78
CA LEU A 206 -20.52 21.61 10.93
C LEU A 206 -21.76 21.05 11.63
N PRO A 207 -22.14 19.77 11.45
CA PRO A 207 -23.27 19.19 12.19
C PRO A 207 -23.04 19.23 13.70
N ASN A 208 -24.08 19.59 14.46
CA ASN A 208 -24.03 19.61 15.92
C ASN A 208 -23.80 18.21 16.48
N ILE A 209 -22.95 18.10 17.50
CA ILE A 209 -22.73 16.87 18.28
C ILE A 209 -23.09 17.21 19.73
N LYS A 210 -24.31 16.85 20.14
CA LYS A 210 -24.86 17.25 21.45
C LYS A 210 -24.60 16.21 22.54
N SER A 211 -24.46 14.93 22.15
CA SER A 211 -24.21 13.82 23.07
C SER A 211 -22.77 13.30 22.92
N ILE A 212 -21.80 13.89 23.61
CA ILE A 212 -20.42 13.38 23.54
C ILE A 212 -20.29 12.11 24.39
N ASP A 213 -19.86 11.00 23.78
CA ASP A 213 -19.55 9.76 24.51
C ASP A 213 -18.27 9.92 25.35
N ALA A 214 -18.26 9.35 26.56
CA ALA A 214 -17.09 9.26 27.43
C ALA A 214 -15.89 8.60 26.73
N VAL A 215 -16.14 7.68 25.79
CA VAL A 215 -15.09 7.09 24.96
C VAL A 215 -14.37 8.16 24.13
N TRP A 216 -15.06 9.15 23.57
CA TRP A 216 -14.43 10.21 22.79
C TRP A 216 -13.62 11.17 23.64
N LEU A 217 -14.14 11.55 24.82
CA LEU A 217 -13.38 12.36 25.78
C LEU A 217 -12.08 11.64 26.17
N SER A 218 -12.12 10.31 26.37
CA SER A 218 -10.92 9.52 26.66
C SER A 218 -9.92 9.47 25.50
N LYS A 219 -10.40 9.41 24.24
CA LYS A 219 -9.54 9.46 23.04
C LYS A 219 -8.83 10.81 22.94
N LEU A 220 -9.55 11.91 23.11
CA LEU A 220 -8.98 13.26 23.03
C LEU A 220 -7.92 13.51 24.11
N LYS A 221 -8.14 13.00 25.33
CA LYS A 221 -7.14 13.06 26.42
C LYS A 221 -5.88 12.23 26.14
N SER A 222 -5.98 11.15 25.37
CA SER A 222 -4.89 10.22 25.03
C SER A 222 -4.20 10.52 23.69
N ASN A 223 -4.33 11.75 23.19
CA ASN A 223 -3.72 12.21 21.94
C ASN A 223 -4.23 11.49 20.68
N LYS A 224 -5.49 11.04 20.71
CA LYS A 224 -6.18 10.42 19.57
C LYS A 224 -7.29 11.33 19.05
N ARG A 225 -7.56 11.24 17.75
CA ARG A 225 -8.55 12.07 17.03
C ARG A 225 -9.99 11.60 17.26
N MET A 226 -10.93 12.49 17.00
CA MET A 226 -12.37 12.26 17.16
C MET A 226 -13.02 11.91 15.81
N ASP A 227 -13.15 10.62 15.54
CA ASP A 227 -13.61 10.07 14.26
C ASP A 227 -15.04 10.46 13.85
N ILE A 228 -15.87 10.87 14.81
CA ILE A 228 -17.24 11.35 14.53
C ILE A 228 -17.25 12.71 13.80
N ILE A 229 -16.26 13.58 14.02
CA ILE A 229 -16.19 14.88 13.32
C ILE A 229 -15.97 14.64 11.82
N ASP A 230 -15.04 13.75 11.48
CA ASP A 230 -14.76 13.35 10.09
C ASP A 230 -16.02 12.79 9.40
N LYS A 231 -16.78 11.93 10.10
CA LYS A 231 -18.03 11.35 9.60
C LYS A 231 -19.11 12.41 9.40
N ALA A 232 -19.25 13.35 10.34
CA ALA A 232 -20.18 14.46 10.26
C ALA A 232 -19.88 15.35 9.05
N VAL A 233 -18.60 15.68 8.85
CA VAL A 233 -18.12 16.45 7.69
C VAL A 233 -18.40 15.71 6.38
N LYS A 234 -18.05 14.42 6.28
CA LYS A 234 -18.29 13.61 5.07
C LYS A 234 -19.77 13.54 4.71
N PHE A 235 -20.64 13.36 5.72
CA PHE A 235 -22.09 13.34 5.53
C PHE A 235 -22.60 14.69 5.00
N ILE A 236 -22.28 15.81 5.67
CA ILE A 236 -22.85 17.12 5.34
C ILE A 236 -22.32 17.69 4.00
N THR A 237 -21.08 17.34 3.65
CA THR A 237 -20.46 17.65 2.36
C THR A 237 -20.87 16.68 1.24
N ARG A 238 -21.64 15.64 1.59
CA ARG A 238 -22.08 14.54 0.72
C ARG A 238 -20.92 13.84 0.01
N THR A 239 -19.73 13.80 0.61
CA THR A 239 -18.53 13.24 -0.02
C THR A 239 -18.74 11.80 -0.49
N ASP A 240 -19.42 10.98 0.33
CA ASP A 240 -19.72 9.59 0.01
C ASP A 240 -20.89 9.42 -0.99
N TYR A 241 -21.56 10.50 -1.39
CA TYR A 241 -22.76 10.49 -2.24
C TYR A 241 -22.66 11.39 -3.48
N LYS A 242 -21.47 11.96 -3.76
CA LYS A 242 -21.26 12.96 -4.84
C LYS A 242 -21.59 12.44 -6.23
N GLU A 243 -21.31 11.17 -6.51
CA GLU A 243 -21.52 10.52 -7.83
C GLU A 243 -22.95 9.96 -7.99
N GLY A 244 -23.81 10.16 -6.99
CA GLY A 244 -25.11 9.49 -6.88
C GLY A 244 -24.98 8.13 -6.19
N VAL A 245 -26.07 7.70 -5.54
CA VAL A 245 -26.11 6.43 -4.79
C VAL A 245 -26.81 5.38 -5.64
N SER A 246 -26.23 4.19 -5.77
CA SER A 246 -26.88 3.10 -6.50
C SER A 246 -28.16 2.62 -5.78
N GLU A 247 -29.13 2.05 -6.51
CA GLU A 247 -30.37 1.54 -5.91
C GLU A 247 -30.11 0.52 -4.78
N LYS A 248 -29.05 -0.28 -4.90
CA LYS A 248 -28.67 -1.27 -3.89
C LYS A 248 -28.13 -0.64 -2.61
N GLU A 249 -27.33 0.42 -2.72
CA GLU A 249 -26.78 1.14 -1.58
C GLU A 249 -27.86 1.96 -0.88
N PHE A 250 -28.74 2.58 -1.67
CA PHE A 250 -29.89 3.30 -1.12
C PHE A 250 -30.81 2.37 -0.33
N LYS A 251 -31.09 1.18 -0.87
CA LYS A 251 -31.89 0.16 -0.17
C LYS A 251 -31.27 -0.28 1.15
N LYS A 252 -29.94 -0.41 1.24
CA LYS A 252 -29.26 -0.68 2.51
C LYS A 252 -29.47 0.42 3.54
N ILE A 253 -29.54 1.68 3.09
CA ILE A 253 -29.80 2.82 3.99
C ILE A 253 -31.26 2.78 4.45
N GLU A 254 -32.21 2.47 3.57
CA GLU A 254 -33.61 2.24 3.94
C GLU A 254 -33.73 1.14 5.01
N ASP A 255 -33.08 -0.02 4.78
CA ASP A 255 -33.07 -1.15 5.70
C ASP A 255 -32.48 -0.76 7.08
N LYS A 256 -31.46 0.11 7.12
CA LYS A 256 -30.88 0.61 8.38
C LYS A 256 -31.89 1.43 9.18
N PHE A 257 -32.61 2.34 8.53
CA PHE A 257 -33.64 3.13 9.21
C PHE A 257 -34.77 2.24 9.73
N GLU A 258 -35.23 1.27 8.95
CA GLU A 258 -36.26 0.31 9.40
C GLU A 258 -35.79 -0.55 10.58
N GLN A 259 -34.56 -1.05 10.54
CA GLN A 259 -34.00 -1.82 11.66
C GLN A 259 -33.78 -0.97 12.91
N PHE A 260 -33.41 0.31 12.76
CA PHE A 260 -33.29 1.22 13.90
C PHE A 260 -34.63 1.43 14.60
N GLU A 261 -35.69 1.66 13.83
CA GLU A 261 -37.06 1.84 14.34
C GLU A 261 -37.54 0.62 15.14
N GLN A 262 -37.13 -0.58 14.73
CA GLN A 262 -37.50 -1.83 15.41
C GLN A 262 -36.64 -2.13 16.65
N LEU A 263 -35.32 -1.94 16.55
CA LEU A 263 -34.36 -2.37 17.58
C LEU A 263 -34.16 -1.33 18.69
N HIS A 264 -34.36 -0.05 18.40
CA HIS A 264 -34.06 1.05 19.31
C HIS A 264 -35.17 2.11 19.43
N PRO A 265 -36.44 1.73 19.67
CA PRO A 265 -37.54 2.70 19.84
C PRO A 265 -37.32 3.68 21.01
N GLU A 266 -36.56 3.27 22.03
CA GLU A 266 -36.17 4.11 23.16
C GLU A 266 -35.26 5.27 22.75
N LEU A 267 -34.34 5.05 21.79
CA LEU A 267 -33.46 6.11 21.31
C LEU A 267 -34.23 7.12 20.47
N ILE A 268 -35.18 6.67 19.64
CA ILE A 268 -36.05 7.57 18.87
C ILE A 268 -36.85 8.47 19.82
N THR A 269 -37.34 7.91 20.92
CA THR A 269 -38.04 8.69 21.96
C THR A 269 -37.11 9.71 22.63
N ASN A 270 -35.87 9.33 22.93
CA ASN A 270 -34.90 10.22 23.57
C ASN A 270 -34.51 11.43 22.70
N PHE A 271 -34.48 11.26 21.38
CA PHE A 271 -34.19 12.36 20.42
C PHE A 271 -35.46 13.05 19.89
N GLN A 272 -36.65 12.68 20.38
CA GLN A 272 -37.92 13.15 19.81
C GLN A 272 -38.07 14.67 19.90
N ASP A 273 -37.78 15.27 21.05
CA ASP A 273 -37.88 16.72 21.25
C ASP A 273 -36.95 17.51 20.33
N GLU A 274 -35.82 16.92 19.93
CA GLU A 274 -34.85 17.53 19.02
C GLU A 274 -35.29 17.40 17.56
N ILE A 275 -35.75 16.21 17.17
CA ILE A 275 -36.33 15.99 15.84
C ILE A 275 -37.49 16.96 15.63
N LEU A 276 -38.40 17.08 16.62
CA LEU A 276 -39.57 17.96 16.58
C LEU A 276 -39.25 19.46 16.44
N ARG A 277 -38.01 19.89 16.68
CA ARG A 277 -37.60 21.30 16.43
C ARG A 277 -37.41 21.60 14.95
N GLU A 278 -36.97 20.63 14.15
CA GLU A 278 -36.61 20.83 12.74
C GLU A 278 -37.53 20.06 11.76
N PHE A 279 -38.14 18.97 12.24
CA PHE A 279 -39.01 18.05 11.50
C PHE A 279 -40.24 17.68 12.33
N ASN A 280 -41.43 17.62 11.75
CA ASN A 280 -42.66 17.36 12.51
C ASN A 280 -42.79 15.92 13.02
N SER A 281 -41.95 14.99 12.55
CA SER A 281 -41.92 13.59 12.99
C SER A 281 -40.59 12.90 12.63
N PHE A 282 -40.33 11.74 13.23
CA PHE A 282 -39.22 10.86 12.83
C PHE A 282 -39.35 10.41 11.37
N SER A 283 -40.57 10.18 10.88
CA SER A 283 -40.81 9.84 9.48
C SER A 283 -40.41 10.97 8.53
N GLU A 284 -40.68 12.22 8.90
CA GLU A 284 -40.26 13.39 8.10
C GLU A 284 -38.73 13.56 8.13
N PHE A 285 -38.09 13.32 9.28
CA PHE A 285 -36.64 13.29 9.38
C PHE A 285 -36.01 12.20 8.50
N LYS A 286 -36.57 10.98 8.49
CA LYS A 286 -36.14 9.87 7.63
C LYS A 286 -36.22 10.25 6.15
N GLU A 287 -37.36 10.77 5.70
CA GLU A 287 -37.53 11.24 4.32
C GLU A 287 -36.58 12.37 3.96
N ALA A 288 -36.32 13.30 4.89
CA ALA A 288 -35.35 14.37 4.71
C ALA A 288 -33.92 13.85 4.53
N VAL A 289 -33.51 12.84 5.29
CA VAL A 289 -32.19 12.20 5.11
C VAL A 289 -32.11 11.50 3.75
N PHE A 290 -33.17 10.81 3.35
CA PHE A 290 -33.27 10.13 2.06
C PHE A 290 -33.17 11.09 0.88
N ASP A 291 -33.92 12.19 0.92
CA ASP A 291 -33.88 13.23 -0.10
C ASP A 291 -32.51 13.93 -0.14
N PHE A 292 -31.88 14.15 1.02
CA PHE A 292 -30.53 14.71 1.09
C PHE A 292 -29.48 13.80 0.45
N ILE A 293 -29.53 12.49 0.72
CA ILE A 293 -28.64 11.49 0.12
C ILE A 293 -28.85 11.41 -1.39
N LYS A 294 -30.11 11.38 -1.85
CA LYS A 294 -30.51 11.42 -3.27
C LYS A 294 -30.20 12.74 -3.98
N GLY A 295 -29.77 13.78 -3.26
CA GLY A 295 -29.37 15.07 -3.84
C GLY A 295 -30.53 16.01 -4.15
N LYS A 296 -31.68 15.84 -3.49
CA LYS A 296 -32.81 16.77 -3.57
C LYS A 296 -32.75 17.78 -2.44
N ASN A 297 -33.18 19.02 -2.71
CA ASN A 297 -33.34 20.09 -1.71
C ASN A 297 -32.12 20.29 -0.78
N ILE A 298 -30.91 20.12 -1.33
CA ILE A 298 -29.67 19.99 -0.56
C ILE A 298 -29.45 21.18 0.38
N ASP A 299 -29.59 22.42 -0.10
CA ASP A 299 -29.23 23.59 0.71
C ASP A 299 -30.19 23.80 1.89
N LEU A 300 -31.48 23.50 1.72
CA LEU A 300 -32.46 23.56 2.80
C LEU A 300 -32.25 22.43 3.82
N LEU A 301 -32.06 21.20 3.33
CA LEU A 301 -31.88 20.03 4.17
C LEU A 301 -30.53 20.04 4.91
N ARG A 302 -29.48 20.59 4.29
CA ARG A 302 -28.16 20.77 4.94
C ARG A 302 -28.29 21.59 6.22
N GLY A 303 -29.02 22.70 6.19
CA GLY A 303 -29.25 23.53 7.36
C GLY A 303 -30.00 22.78 8.47
N LYS A 304 -31.13 22.14 8.12
CA LYS A 304 -31.94 21.39 9.08
C LYS A 304 -31.20 20.20 9.70
N LEU A 305 -30.51 19.40 8.89
CA LEU A 305 -29.78 18.21 9.35
C LEU A 305 -28.54 18.58 10.18
N SER A 306 -27.93 19.75 9.96
CA SER A 306 -26.81 20.22 10.79
C SER A 306 -27.23 20.61 12.21
N ASN A 307 -28.52 20.94 12.41
CA ASN A 307 -29.04 21.35 13.71
C ASN A 307 -29.39 20.17 14.63
N ILE A 308 -29.54 18.97 14.07
CA ILE A 308 -29.76 17.71 14.79
C ILE A 308 -28.43 17.15 15.29
N ASP A 309 -28.46 16.49 16.45
CA ASP A 309 -27.34 15.73 16.99
C ASP A 309 -26.92 14.61 16.03
N PHE A 310 -25.75 14.79 15.41
CA PHE A 310 -25.20 13.86 14.43
C PHE A 310 -24.99 12.46 15.00
N ASN A 311 -24.88 12.31 16.32
CA ASN A 311 -24.85 11.02 16.99
C ASN A 311 -26.01 10.10 16.62
N LEU A 312 -27.21 10.67 16.44
CA LEU A 312 -28.39 9.92 16.03
C LEU A 312 -28.17 9.35 14.62
N LEU A 313 -27.70 10.19 13.69
CA LEU A 313 -27.40 9.79 12.32
C LEU A 313 -26.27 8.76 12.26
N GLU A 314 -25.19 8.96 13.02
CA GLU A 314 -24.09 8.00 13.07
C GLU A 314 -24.57 6.63 13.58
N LYS A 315 -25.37 6.62 14.66
CA LYS A 315 -25.94 5.37 15.20
C LYS A 315 -26.81 4.67 14.16
N ILE A 316 -27.68 5.38 13.46
CA ILE A 316 -28.54 4.81 12.41
C ILE A 316 -27.71 4.27 11.24
N LEU A 317 -26.80 5.09 10.72
CA LEU A 317 -25.99 4.75 9.54
C LEU A 317 -24.97 3.64 9.83
N ASN A 318 -24.64 3.38 11.10
CA ASN A 318 -23.73 2.31 11.49
C ASN A 318 -24.43 1.01 11.93
N ILE A 319 -25.76 0.92 11.83
CA ILE A 319 -26.49 -0.32 12.07
C ILE A 319 -26.03 -1.37 11.07
N ARG A 320 -25.67 -2.53 11.61
CA ARG A 320 -25.40 -3.72 10.80
C ARG A 320 -26.75 -4.26 10.34
N VAL A 321 -27.10 -3.98 9.09
CA VAL A 321 -28.27 -4.58 8.44
C VAL A 321 -28.09 -6.10 8.49
N SER A 322 -28.84 -6.76 9.36
CA SER A 322 -28.91 -8.21 9.34
C SER A 322 -29.64 -8.62 8.07
N SER A 323 -28.91 -9.03 7.03
CA SER A 323 -29.50 -9.87 6.00
C SER A 323 -29.98 -11.13 6.74
N GLY A 324 -31.29 -11.37 6.74
CA GLY A 324 -31.98 -12.35 7.58
C GLY A 324 -31.14 -13.60 7.88
N SER A 325 -30.98 -13.91 9.17
CA SER A 325 -30.35 -15.11 9.71
C SER A 325 -29.41 -15.85 8.76
N LYS A 326 -28.30 -15.21 8.39
CA LYS A 326 -27.08 -16.00 8.33
C LYS A 326 -26.68 -16.15 9.79
N SER A 327 -26.60 -17.39 10.26
CA SER A 327 -25.66 -17.74 11.32
C SER A 327 -24.40 -16.89 11.13
N THR A 328 -23.75 -16.45 12.21
CA THR A 328 -22.41 -15.84 12.13
C THR A 328 -21.52 -16.69 11.24
N LYS A 329 -21.53 -16.41 9.93
CA LYS A 329 -20.58 -16.93 8.97
C LYS A 329 -19.37 -16.13 9.33
N ASP A 330 -18.45 -16.78 10.04
CA ASP A 330 -17.09 -16.30 10.15
C ASP A 330 -16.71 -15.73 8.79
N LYS A 331 -16.31 -14.46 8.77
CA LYS A 331 -15.91 -13.76 7.56
C LYS A 331 -14.82 -14.64 6.93
N VAL A 332 -15.10 -15.21 5.76
CA VAL A 332 -14.22 -16.20 5.11
C VAL A 332 -12.80 -15.65 5.08
N LYS A 333 -11.85 -16.38 5.67
CA LYS A 333 -10.49 -15.88 5.86
C LYS A 333 -9.73 -15.93 4.53
N LYS A 334 -9.21 -14.78 4.11
CA LYS A 334 -8.36 -14.66 2.91
C LYS A 334 -6.93 -15.10 3.22
N ILE A 335 -6.36 -15.92 2.35
CA ILE A 335 -5.02 -16.48 2.44
C ILE A 335 -4.26 -16.14 1.15
N HIS A 336 -2.97 -15.89 1.29
CA HIS A 336 -2.03 -15.57 0.20
C HIS A 336 -0.71 -16.31 0.43
N GLY A 337 0.09 -16.45 -0.63
CA GLY A 337 1.42 -17.09 -0.60
C GLY A 337 1.50 -18.35 -1.46
N SER A 338 2.66 -19.01 -1.43
CA SER A 338 2.93 -20.28 -2.13
C SER A 338 2.11 -21.43 -1.52
N PRO A 339 2.02 -22.61 -2.19
CA PRO A 339 1.17 -23.70 -1.71
C PRO A 339 1.47 -24.16 -0.28
N LEU A 340 2.73 -24.42 0.06
CA LEU A 340 3.10 -24.80 1.42
C LEU A 340 2.76 -23.71 2.45
N GLN A 341 2.96 -22.43 2.10
CA GLN A 341 2.61 -21.32 2.98
C GLN A 341 1.11 -21.19 3.19
N ALA A 342 0.32 -21.35 2.14
CA ALA A 342 -1.13 -21.27 2.21
C ALA A 342 -1.70 -22.38 3.10
N TYR A 343 -1.24 -23.63 2.90
CA TYR A 343 -1.62 -24.75 3.74
C TYR A 343 -1.12 -24.59 5.19
N ALA A 344 0.12 -24.14 5.40
CA ALA A 344 0.62 -23.88 6.75
C ALA A 344 -0.23 -22.83 7.50
N LYS A 345 -0.66 -21.76 6.84
CA LYS A 345 -1.56 -20.75 7.43
C LYS A 345 -2.92 -21.34 7.80
N ILE A 346 -3.50 -22.19 6.95
CA ILE A 346 -4.74 -22.92 7.24
C ILE A 346 -4.57 -23.81 8.48
N LEU A 347 -3.46 -24.55 8.55
CA LEU A 347 -3.19 -25.51 9.63
C LEU A 347 -2.91 -24.79 10.96
N ILE A 348 -2.07 -23.74 10.96
CA ILE A 348 -1.79 -22.91 12.13
C ILE A 348 -3.09 -22.34 12.71
N ASP A 349 -3.94 -21.73 11.87
CA ASP A 349 -5.23 -21.20 12.34
C ASP A 349 -6.13 -22.30 12.89
N SER A 350 -6.05 -23.51 12.33
CA SER A 350 -6.87 -24.65 12.75
C SER A 350 -6.43 -25.22 14.11
N VAL A 351 -5.14 -25.18 14.44
CA VAL A 351 -4.61 -25.72 15.71
C VAL A 351 -4.61 -24.71 16.87
N GLU A 352 -4.67 -23.40 16.61
CA GLU A 352 -4.68 -22.32 17.64
C GLU A 352 -5.95 -22.27 18.55
N SER A 353 -6.82 -23.28 18.52
CA SER A 353 -8.06 -23.29 19.31
C SER A 353 -7.79 -23.67 20.78
N ASP A 354 -8.13 -22.76 21.71
CA ASP A 354 -7.88 -22.89 23.16
C ASP A 354 -8.47 -24.20 23.76
N ASP A 355 -9.52 -24.76 23.15
CA ASP A 355 -10.17 -26.01 23.58
C ASP A 355 -9.41 -27.31 23.18
N LEU A 356 -8.34 -27.24 22.38
CA LEU A 356 -7.72 -28.41 21.72
C LEU A 356 -6.28 -28.74 22.18
N ILE A 357 -5.74 -28.03 23.18
CA ILE A 357 -4.32 -28.06 23.56
C ILE A 357 -3.80 -29.46 23.97
N ASN A 358 -4.69 -30.39 24.36
CA ASN A 358 -4.32 -31.75 24.81
C ASN A 358 -4.97 -32.90 24.01
N GLU A 359 -5.69 -32.60 22.92
CA GLU A 359 -6.28 -33.62 22.06
C GLU A 359 -5.40 -33.86 20.81
N SER A 360 -5.47 -35.06 20.25
CA SER A 360 -5.07 -35.28 18.86
C SER A 360 -6.00 -34.45 17.96
N ILE A 361 -5.43 -33.72 17.01
CA ILE A 361 -6.20 -32.85 16.11
C ILE A 361 -6.27 -33.52 14.74
N ASP A 362 -7.47 -33.90 14.32
CA ASP A 362 -7.78 -34.40 12.98
C ASP A 362 -8.38 -33.25 12.16
N ILE A 363 -7.71 -32.87 11.08
CA ILE A 363 -8.09 -31.75 10.19
C ILE A 363 -8.45 -32.33 8.82
N LYS A 364 -9.73 -32.28 8.46
CA LYS A 364 -10.21 -32.66 7.12
C LYS A 364 -10.44 -31.43 6.26
N ILE A 365 -9.81 -31.38 5.09
CA ILE A 365 -9.89 -30.28 4.14
C ILE A 365 -10.82 -30.66 2.99
N ARG A 366 -11.72 -29.76 2.59
CA ARG A 366 -12.55 -29.88 1.39
C ARG A 366 -12.30 -28.71 0.48
N VAL A 367 -12.01 -28.96 -0.79
CA VAL A 367 -12.01 -27.94 -1.84
C VAL A 367 -13.43 -27.82 -2.38
N THR A 368 -14.02 -26.62 -2.31
CA THR A 368 -15.42 -26.42 -2.70
C THR A 368 -15.59 -25.78 -4.06
N GLU A 369 -14.72 -24.83 -4.40
CA GLU A 369 -14.78 -24.09 -5.66
C GLU A 369 -13.38 -23.61 -6.05
N VAL A 370 -13.10 -23.59 -7.35
CA VAL A 370 -11.90 -22.99 -7.93
C VAL A 370 -12.32 -21.98 -8.98
N VAL A 371 -11.79 -20.75 -8.87
CA VAL A 371 -12.01 -19.66 -9.81
C VAL A 371 -10.68 -19.36 -10.48
N LEU A 372 -10.61 -19.59 -11.79
CA LEU A 372 -9.42 -19.40 -12.62
C LEU A 372 -9.58 -18.13 -13.45
N THR A 373 -8.71 -17.15 -13.21
CA THR A 373 -8.67 -15.90 -13.97
C THR A 373 -7.82 -16.06 -15.24
N ASP A 374 -7.94 -15.10 -16.17
CA ASP A 374 -7.26 -15.17 -17.48
C ASP A 374 -7.51 -16.50 -18.21
N THR A 375 -8.78 -16.95 -18.15
CA THR A 375 -9.23 -18.23 -18.71
C THR A 375 -10.54 -18.05 -19.46
N ILE A 376 -10.60 -18.57 -20.69
CA ILE A 376 -11.84 -18.58 -21.48
C ILE A 376 -12.81 -19.59 -20.85
N ASN A 377 -14.10 -19.25 -20.81
CA ASN A 377 -15.12 -20.09 -20.18
C ASN A 377 -15.55 -21.25 -21.09
N ASP A 378 -14.62 -22.13 -21.41
CA ASP A 378 -14.84 -23.43 -22.06
C ASP A 378 -14.08 -24.54 -21.32
N ASP A 379 -14.41 -25.80 -21.61
CA ASP A 379 -13.87 -26.94 -20.87
C ASP A 379 -12.40 -27.21 -21.21
N GLU A 380 -11.94 -26.87 -22.42
CA GLU A 380 -10.56 -27.12 -22.86
C GLU A 380 -9.57 -26.20 -22.12
N HIS A 381 -9.84 -24.90 -22.08
CA HIS A 381 -9.00 -23.92 -21.39
C HIS A 381 -9.08 -24.11 -19.86
N LYS A 382 -10.26 -24.46 -19.32
CA LYS A 382 -10.37 -24.82 -17.91
C LYS A 382 -9.57 -26.06 -17.56
N PHE A 383 -9.59 -27.07 -18.43
CA PHE A 383 -8.83 -28.30 -18.22
C PHE A 383 -7.33 -28.02 -18.24
N ASP A 384 -6.84 -27.23 -19.20
CA ASP A 384 -5.43 -26.85 -19.27
C ASP A 384 -4.95 -26.15 -17.98
N LYS A 385 -5.76 -25.23 -17.45
CA LYS A 385 -5.46 -24.51 -16.19
C LYS A 385 -5.65 -25.34 -14.94
N TRP A 386 -6.60 -26.26 -14.95
CA TRP A 386 -6.74 -27.25 -13.90
C TRP A 386 -5.52 -28.18 -13.85
N HIS A 387 -4.99 -28.59 -15.01
CA HIS A 387 -3.77 -29.39 -15.10
C HIS A 387 -2.56 -28.65 -14.50
N ASP A 388 -2.41 -27.35 -14.75
CA ASP A 388 -1.36 -26.53 -14.10
C ASP A 388 -1.46 -26.59 -12.55
N LEU A 389 -2.68 -26.55 -12.00
CA LEU A 389 -2.91 -26.69 -10.56
C LEU A 389 -2.62 -28.12 -10.06
N CYS A 390 -3.03 -29.16 -10.78
CA CYS A 390 -2.73 -30.55 -10.44
C CYS A 390 -1.21 -30.80 -10.38
N ILE A 391 -0.48 -30.30 -11.38
CA ILE A 391 0.99 -30.37 -11.42
C ILE A 391 1.58 -29.69 -10.18
N SER A 392 1.02 -28.55 -9.77
CA SER A 392 1.60 -27.73 -8.70
C SER A 392 1.21 -28.16 -7.29
N LEU A 393 0.05 -28.79 -7.12
CA LEU A 393 -0.56 -29.07 -5.81
C LEU A 393 -0.73 -30.56 -5.48
N GLY A 394 -0.64 -31.45 -6.48
CA GLY A 394 -0.83 -32.88 -6.27
C GLY A 394 0.15 -33.45 -5.24
N GLY A 395 -0.39 -34.12 -4.22
CA GLY A 395 0.36 -34.73 -3.12
C GLY A 395 0.70 -33.80 -1.96
N ILE A 396 0.24 -32.55 -1.94
CA ILE A 396 0.69 -31.56 -0.94
C ILE A 396 0.37 -31.97 0.51
N VAL A 397 -0.81 -32.54 0.77
CA VAL A 397 -1.22 -32.95 2.12
C VAL A 397 -0.36 -34.12 2.61
N ASP A 398 -0.18 -35.14 1.78
CA ASP A 398 0.68 -36.28 2.09
C ASP A 398 2.13 -35.85 2.31
N TYR A 399 2.60 -34.87 1.55
CA TYR A 399 3.92 -34.28 1.70
C TYR A 399 4.09 -33.54 3.02
N ILE A 400 3.10 -32.74 3.45
CA ILE A 400 3.11 -32.03 4.74
C ILE A 400 3.09 -33.03 5.91
N ASN A 401 2.25 -34.06 5.82
CA ASN A 401 2.11 -35.09 6.87
C ASN A 401 3.41 -35.84 7.18
N GLN A 402 4.43 -35.79 6.32
CA GLN A 402 5.74 -36.41 6.57
C GLN A 402 6.50 -35.81 7.76
N GLU A 403 6.23 -34.57 8.13
CA GLU A 403 6.90 -33.88 9.23
C GLU A 403 5.95 -33.55 10.40
N LEU A 404 4.65 -33.82 10.24
CA LEU A 404 3.69 -33.72 11.33
C LEU A 404 3.79 -34.98 12.22
N ASP A 405 3.55 -34.79 13.51
CA ASP A 405 3.51 -35.87 14.49
C ASP A 405 2.12 -36.51 14.56
N GLU A 406 1.99 -37.64 15.29
CA GLU A 406 0.71 -38.35 15.49
C GLU A 406 -0.36 -37.48 16.18
N GLU A 407 0.06 -36.34 16.71
CA GLU A 407 -0.76 -35.36 17.40
C GLU A 407 -1.57 -34.45 16.46
N VAL A 408 -1.18 -34.32 15.19
CA VAL A 408 -1.89 -33.54 14.16
C VAL A 408 -1.98 -34.34 12.87
N ASN A 409 -3.16 -34.85 12.56
CA ASN A 409 -3.44 -35.55 11.31
C ASN A 409 -4.18 -34.64 10.33
N VAL A 410 -3.74 -34.58 9.08
CA VAL A 410 -4.37 -33.78 8.03
C VAL A 410 -4.77 -34.69 6.88
N SER A 411 -6.02 -34.61 6.42
CA SER A 411 -6.46 -35.33 5.23
C SER A 411 -7.48 -34.52 4.43
N TYR A 412 -7.79 -34.98 3.22
CA TYR A 412 -8.94 -34.47 2.49
C TYR A 412 -10.23 -35.18 2.93
N VAL A 413 -11.38 -34.51 2.79
CA VAL A 413 -12.68 -35.17 2.92
C VAL A 413 -12.73 -36.31 1.91
N ASP A 414 -13.01 -37.53 2.38
CA ASP A 414 -13.00 -38.80 1.62
C ASP A 414 -11.61 -39.40 1.33
N ASN A 415 -10.53 -38.85 1.90
CA ASN A 415 -9.15 -39.32 1.74
C ASN A 415 -8.71 -39.43 0.26
N GLN A 416 -9.25 -38.56 -0.60
CA GLN A 416 -8.85 -38.44 -2.00
C GLN A 416 -8.30 -37.04 -2.25
N ASP A 417 -7.15 -36.97 -2.92
CA ASP A 417 -6.57 -35.69 -3.32
C ASP A 417 -7.47 -35.02 -4.38
N PRO A 418 -8.03 -33.82 -4.10
CA PRO A 418 -8.82 -33.08 -5.07
C PRO A 418 -7.99 -32.69 -6.29
N PHE A 419 -6.68 -32.49 -6.18
CA PHE A 419 -5.81 -32.00 -7.25
C PHE A 419 -5.31 -33.12 -8.17
N THR A 420 -6.23 -33.90 -8.72
CA THR A 420 -5.96 -34.91 -9.75
C THR A 420 -6.74 -34.63 -11.03
N LEU A 421 -6.23 -35.09 -12.17
CA LEU A 421 -6.87 -34.86 -13.48
C LEU A 421 -8.29 -35.47 -13.55
N GLN A 422 -8.51 -36.57 -12.84
CA GLN A 422 -9.81 -37.27 -12.78
C GLN A 422 -10.90 -36.41 -12.12
N ASN A 423 -10.50 -35.51 -11.21
CA ASN A 423 -11.42 -34.66 -10.44
C ASN A 423 -11.89 -33.40 -11.17
N PHE A 424 -11.44 -33.16 -12.41
CA PHE A 424 -11.87 -32.02 -13.22
C PHE A 424 -13.39 -31.87 -13.32
N LYS A 425 -14.12 -33.00 -13.46
CA LYS A 425 -15.58 -33.02 -13.54
C LYS A 425 -16.30 -33.02 -12.18
N HIS A 426 -15.56 -33.29 -11.11
CA HIS A 426 -16.10 -33.41 -9.75
C HIS A 426 -15.95 -32.12 -8.94
N ILE A 427 -15.05 -31.23 -9.35
CA ILE A 427 -14.81 -29.93 -8.73
C ILE A 427 -15.54 -28.83 -9.52
N ASN A 428 -16.13 -27.88 -8.80
CA ASN A 428 -16.76 -26.71 -9.40
C ASN A 428 -15.69 -25.69 -9.83
N ILE A 429 -15.33 -25.72 -11.11
CA ILE A 429 -14.33 -24.83 -11.72
C ILE A 429 -15.03 -23.72 -12.53
N LYS A 430 -14.79 -22.48 -12.13
CA LYS A 430 -15.25 -21.27 -12.82
C LYS A 430 -14.10 -20.58 -13.53
N ALA A 431 -14.37 -20.00 -14.69
CA ALA A 431 -13.42 -19.20 -15.45
C ALA A 431 -13.84 -17.73 -15.41
N ASP A 432 -12.87 -16.82 -15.23
CA ASP A 432 -13.00 -15.39 -15.39
C ASP A 432 -11.99 -14.93 -16.46
N THR A 433 -12.45 -14.14 -17.42
CA THR A 433 -11.59 -13.60 -18.49
C THR A 433 -10.84 -12.35 -18.05
N ASN A 434 -11.20 -11.78 -16.90
CA ASN A 434 -10.54 -10.60 -16.37
C ASN A 434 -9.12 -10.95 -15.86
N THR A 435 -8.12 -10.35 -16.50
CA THR A 435 -6.69 -10.51 -16.17
C THR A 435 -6.25 -9.68 -14.96
N GLU A 436 -7.08 -8.72 -14.55
CA GLU A 436 -6.88 -7.85 -13.39
C GLU A 436 -7.45 -8.43 -12.09
N ARG A 437 -8.02 -9.64 -12.10
CA ARG A 437 -8.49 -10.32 -10.89
C ARG A 437 -7.53 -11.42 -10.45
N LEU A 438 -7.59 -11.77 -9.18
CA LEU A 438 -6.88 -12.93 -8.62
C LEU A 438 -7.69 -14.22 -8.80
N SER A 439 -6.99 -15.30 -9.13
CA SER A 439 -7.54 -16.65 -9.05
C SER A 439 -7.77 -17.04 -7.60
N LYS A 440 -8.77 -17.89 -7.35
CA LYS A 440 -9.24 -18.23 -5.99
C LYS A 440 -9.48 -19.73 -5.84
N ILE A 441 -9.02 -20.31 -4.74
CA ILE A 441 -9.42 -21.65 -4.30
C ILE A 441 -10.15 -21.51 -2.96
N TYR A 442 -11.37 -22.05 -2.88
CA TYR A 442 -12.18 -22.05 -1.68
C TYR A 442 -12.01 -23.36 -0.92
N PHE A 443 -11.69 -23.24 0.36
CA PHE A 443 -11.51 -24.37 1.27
C PHE A 443 -12.51 -24.34 2.41
N GLU A 444 -12.94 -25.52 2.83
CA GLU A 444 -13.58 -25.75 4.12
C GLU A 444 -12.74 -26.73 4.93
N THR A 445 -12.44 -26.40 6.19
CA THR A 445 -11.75 -27.30 7.09
C THR A 445 -12.65 -27.74 8.22
N TYR A 446 -12.65 -29.03 8.51
CA TYR A 446 -13.37 -29.67 9.59
C TYR A 446 -12.35 -30.16 10.62
N ILE A 447 -12.38 -29.58 11.82
CA ILE A 447 -11.44 -29.89 12.90
C ILE A 447 -12.16 -30.79 13.91
N ASN A 448 -11.65 -32.01 14.12
CA ASN A 448 -12.23 -33.06 14.96
C ASN A 448 -13.73 -33.31 14.67
N ASP A 449 -14.16 -33.10 13.41
CA ASP A 449 -15.57 -33.08 12.96
C ASP A 449 -16.51 -32.14 13.76
N LYS A 450 -15.96 -31.23 14.58
CA LYS A 450 -16.70 -30.32 15.48
C LYS A 450 -16.72 -28.88 14.99
N VAL A 451 -15.58 -28.38 14.48
CA VAL A 451 -15.41 -26.98 14.09
C VAL A 451 -15.25 -26.88 12.58
N ARG A 452 -16.06 -26.04 11.93
CA ARG A 452 -15.97 -25.75 10.49
C ARG A 452 -15.43 -24.34 10.28
N LYS A 453 -14.34 -24.21 9.52
CA LYS A 453 -13.79 -22.91 9.09
C LYS A 453 -13.75 -22.83 7.57
N GLU A 454 -14.01 -21.64 7.03
CA GLU A 454 -14.00 -21.36 5.59
C GLU A 454 -12.81 -20.44 5.24
N TYR A 455 -12.07 -20.77 4.18
CA TYR A 455 -10.93 -20.00 3.68
C TYR A 455 -11.03 -19.75 2.17
N VAL A 456 -10.45 -18.64 1.71
CA VAL A 456 -10.20 -18.36 0.29
C VAL A 456 -8.71 -18.13 0.10
N TRP A 457 -8.06 -18.94 -0.72
CA TRP A 457 -6.68 -18.69 -1.15
C TRP A 457 -6.68 -17.94 -2.47
N ASN A 458 -6.15 -16.71 -2.44
CA ASN A 458 -6.02 -15.84 -3.61
C ASN A 458 -4.59 -15.90 -4.16
N PHE A 459 -4.45 -15.97 -5.49
CA PHE A 459 -3.15 -16.01 -6.16
C PHE A 459 -3.21 -15.44 -7.59
N SER A 460 -2.07 -14.97 -8.10
CA SER A 460 -1.95 -14.48 -9.48
C SER A 460 -1.93 -15.65 -10.49
N PRO A 461 -2.51 -15.51 -11.69
CA PRO A 461 -2.31 -16.47 -12.78
C PRO A 461 -0.84 -16.56 -13.27
N TYR A 462 0.01 -15.61 -12.86
CA TYR A 462 1.44 -15.55 -13.20
C TYR A 462 2.35 -15.94 -12.03
N GLU A 463 1.81 -16.59 -10.99
CA GLU A 463 2.62 -17.12 -9.89
C GLU A 463 3.69 -18.10 -10.39
N TYR A 464 4.88 -17.99 -9.81
CA TYR A 464 6.00 -18.82 -10.23
C TYR A 464 5.78 -20.31 -9.99
N TRP A 465 5.13 -20.66 -8.87
CA TRP A 465 4.89 -22.05 -8.50
C TRP A 465 3.87 -22.72 -9.43
N LEU A 466 2.93 -21.94 -9.98
CA LEU A 466 1.94 -22.42 -10.95
C LEU A 466 2.58 -22.67 -12.32
N GLN A 467 3.54 -21.83 -12.71
CA GLN A 467 4.20 -21.89 -14.02
C GLN A 467 5.51 -22.71 -14.03
N ALA A 468 5.97 -23.19 -12.87
CA ALA A 468 7.24 -23.90 -12.76
C ALA A 468 7.30 -25.11 -13.70
N PHE A 469 6.31 -25.99 -13.64
CA PHE A 469 6.32 -27.23 -14.40
C PHE A 469 5.23 -27.30 -15.47
N SER A 470 4.60 -26.19 -15.84
CA SER A 470 3.53 -26.16 -16.86
C SER A 470 3.99 -26.70 -18.22
N HIS A 471 5.26 -26.48 -18.59
CA HIS A 471 5.87 -27.01 -19.83
C HIS A 471 6.08 -28.53 -19.84
N THR A 472 5.94 -29.22 -18.70
CA THR A 472 6.04 -30.68 -18.65
C THR A 472 4.87 -31.37 -19.37
N LYS A 473 3.74 -30.67 -19.56
CA LYS A 473 2.61 -31.14 -20.37
C LYS A 473 3.03 -31.43 -21.81
N PHE A 474 3.74 -30.50 -22.44
CA PHE A 474 4.32 -30.69 -23.77
C PHE A 474 5.28 -31.89 -23.81
N LEU A 475 6.09 -32.08 -22.77
CA LEU A 475 7.00 -33.22 -22.70
C LEU A 475 6.28 -34.55 -22.54
N LYS A 476 5.16 -34.56 -21.81
CA LYS A 476 4.32 -35.73 -21.62
C LYS A 476 3.66 -36.17 -22.93
N GLU A 477 3.21 -35.23 -23.77
CA GLU A 477 2.69 -35.54 -25.11
C GLU A 477 3.71 -36.30 -25.97
N LEU A 478 5.00 -35.90 -25.92
CA LEU A 478 6.06 -36.60 -26.63
C LEU A 478 6.28 -38.04 -26.10
N ILE A 479 6.20 -38.22 -24.78
CA ILE A 479 6.30 -39.54 -24.14
C ILE A 479 5.16 -40.46 -24.60
N ASP A 480 3.94 -39.94 -24.68
CA ASP A 480 2.76 -40.71 -25.10
C ASP A 480 2.82 -41.15 -26.58
N THR A 481 3.74 -40.57 -27.36
CA THR A 481 4.07 -41.02 -28.73
C THR A 481 5.21 -42.06 -28.80
N ASP A 482 5.62 -42.62 -27.66
CA ASP A 482 6.74 -43.57 -27.50
C ASP A 482 8.10 -43.04 -28.02
N GLU A 483 8.30 -41.71 -28.02
CA GLU A 483 9.57 -41.12 -28.42
C GLU A 483 10.63 -41.26 -27.32
N VAL A 484 11.80 -41.78 -27.67
CA VAL A 484 12.98 -41.78 -26.80
C VAL A 484 13.78 -40.52 -27.08
N PHE A 485 13.81 -39.59 -26.12
CA PHE A 485 14.46 -38.30 -26.32
C PHE A 485 15.13 -37.75 -25.05
N LEU A 486 16.12 -36.90 -25.28
CA LEU A 486 16.67 -35.96 -24.31
C LEU A 486 16.76 -34.59 -24.98
N PRO A 487 16.07 -33.56 -24.47
CA PRO A 487 15.92 -32.30 -25.18
C PRO A 487 16.97 -31.26 -24.79
N ILE A 488 17.36 -30.46 -25.78
CA ILE A 488 17.80 -29.07 -25.58
C ILE A 488 16.72 -28.20 -26.22
N PHE A 489 16.12 -27.31 -25.45
CA PHE A 489 15.02 -26.49 -25.95
C PHE A 489 15.52 -25.20 -26.52
N TYR A 490 14.82 -24.70 -27.54
CA TYR A 490 15.13 -23.41 -28.10
C TYR A 490 13.88 -22.63 -28.50
N SER A 491 14.00 -21.32 -28.46
CA SER A 491 12.97 -20.38 -28.92
C SER A 491 13.56 -18.98 -29.01
N LYS A 492 13.18 -18.22 -30.05
CA LYS A 492 13.56 -16.80 -30.15
C LYS A 492 13.02 -15.98 -28.98
N GLY A 493 11.89 -16.40 -28.39
CA GLY A 493 11.28 -15.72 -27.24
C GLY A 493 12.10 -15.79 -25.94
N ILE A 494 13.13 -16.64 -25.88
CA ILE A 494 14.03 -16.72 -24.71
C ILE A 494 14.80 -15.41 -24.50
N LEU A 495 15.07 -14.64 -25.56
CA LEU A 495 15.66 -13.31 -25.41
C LEU A 495 14.74 -12.36 -24.62
N ASN A 496 13.41 -12.51 -24.72
CA ASN A 496 12.48 -11.72 -23.92
C ASN A 496 12.47 -12.15 -22.45
N LEU A 497 12.59 -13.45 -22.18
CA LEU A 497 12.80 -13.97 -20.83
C LEU A 497 14.08 -13.40 -20.22
N LEU A 498 15.19 -13.47 -20.96
CA LEU A 498 16.48 -12.92 -20.56
C LEU A 498 16.50 -11.39 -20.49
N ALA A 499 15.50 -10.68 -21.01
CA ALA A 499 15.38 -9.24 -20.81
C ALA A 499 14.56 -8.88 -19.56
N SER A 500 13.89 -9.87 -18.93
CA SER A 500 12.93 -9.62 -17.86
C SER A 500 13.64 -9.08 -16.62
N THR A 501 13.01 -8.10 -15.97
CA THR A 501 13.53 -7.46 -14.76
C THR A 501 12.90 -8.00 -13.49
N ASP A 502 11.70 -8.58 -13.54
CA ASP A 502 10.95 -9.10 -12.40
C ASP A 502 10.27 -10.45 -12.72
N SER A 503 9.82 -11.14 -11.66
CA SER A 503 9.27 -12.49 -11.76
C SER A 503 7.94 -12.53 -12.51
N GLU A 504 7.04 -11.56 -12.31
CA GLU A 504 5.73 -11.58 -12.95
C GLU A 504 5.85 -11.37 -14.47
N SER A 505 6.69 -10.41 -14.88
CA SER A 505 7.11 -10.23 -16.28
C SER A 505 7.60 -11.52 -16.91
N PHE A 506 8.55 -12.16 -16.22
CA PHE A 506 9.17 -13.38 -16.67
C PHE A 506 8.12 -14.47 -16.88
N HIS A 507 7.24 -14.70 -15.91
CA HIS A 507 6.21 -15.75 -15.99
C HIS A 507 5.11 -15.45 -17.03
N PHE A 508 4.82 -14.19 -17.30
CA PHE A 508 3.94 -13.84 -18.40
C PHE A 508 4.55 -14.20 -19.78
N TYR A 509 5.81 -13.82 -20.01
CA TYR A 509 6.48 -14.17 -21.26
C TYR A 509 6.69 -15.67 -21.40
N LEU A 510 7.00 -16.34 -20.28
CA LEU A 510 7.16 -17.79 -20.21
C LEU A 510 5.87 -18.51 -20.61
N ARG A 511 4.71 -18.05 -20.12
CA ARG A 511 3.41 -18.64 -20.44
C ARG A 511 3.05 -18.54 -21.92
N ASN A 512 3.50 -17.49 -22.61
CA ASN A 512 3.25 -17.27 -24.03
C ASN A 512 4.37 -17.79 -24.94
N LEU A 513 5.34 -18.53 -24.37
CA LEU A 513 6.50 -19.00 -25.10
C LEU A 513 6.16 -20.28 -25.88
N SER A 514 6.31 -20.24 -27.20
CA SER A 514 6.35 -21.45 -28.01
C SER A 514 7.76 -22.06 -27.94
N LEU A 515 7.88 -23.23 -27.31
CA LEU A 515 9.13 -23.98 -27.22
C LEU A 515 9.24 -25.00 -28.36
N GLU A 516 10.41 -25.04 -28.98
CA GLU A 516 10.84 -26.16 -29.82
C GLU A 516 11.97 -26.91 -29.10
N TYR A 517 12.25 -28.14 -29.52
CA TYR A 517 13.35 -28.93 -28.95
C TYR A 517 14.17 -29.61 -30.03
N THR A 518 15.43 -29.85 -29.69
CA THR A 518 16.32 -30.76 -30.41
C THR A 518 16.52 -32.00 -29.58
N ASN A 519 16.19 -33.17 -30.14
CA ASN A 519 16.55 -34.46 -29.54
C ASN A 519 18.04 -34.71 -29.76
N ILE A 520 18.85 -34.69 -28.70
CA ILE A 520 20.31 -34.81 -28.81
C ILE A 520 20.74 -36.10 -29.52
N PHE A 521 19.98 -37.19 -29.40
CA PHE A 521 20.31 -38.47 -30.04
C PHE A 521 20.27 -38.41 -31.57
N SER A 522 19.49 -37.47 -32.14
CA SER A 522 19.44 -37.24 -33.58
C SER A 522 20.71 -36.59 -34.14
N LEU A 523 21.50 -35.92 -33.28
CA LEU A 523 22.74 -35.23 -33.65
C LEU A 523 23.96 -36.16 -33.66
N PHE A 524 23.86 -37.33 -33.02
CA PHE A 524 24.92 -38.33 -33.05
C PHE A 524 24.86 -39.14 -34.35
N PRO A 525 25.92 -39.10 -35.18
CA PRO A 525 26.01 -39.92 -36.37
C PRO A 525 26.15 -41.39 -35.98
N SER A 526 25.78 -42.30 -36.88
CA SER A 526 25.66 -43.74 -36.61
C SER A 526 26.95 -44.35 -36.03
N GLU A 527 28.10 -43.84 -36.44
CA GLU A 527 29.44 -44.28 -36.05
C GLU A 527 29.73 -44.02 -34.56
N VAL A 528 29.13 -42.97 -33.98
CA VAL A 528 29.41 -42.50 -32.60
C VAL A 528 28.32 -42.97 -31.62
N ARG A 529 27.32 -43.73 -32.07
CA ARG A 529 26.22 -44.24 -31.21
C ARG A 529 26.63 -45.33 -30.22
N ASN A 530 27.86 -45.84 -30.31
CA ASN A 530 28.44 -46.73 -29.31
C ASN A 530 29.48 -46.01 -28.42
N SER A 531 29.58 -44.68 -28.53
CA SER A 531 30.49 -43.87 -27.71
C SER A 531 30.18 -43.94 -26.23
N VAL A 532 31.17 -43.58 -25.41
CA VAL A 532 30.99 -43.44 -23.96
C VAL A 532 29.91 -42.39 -23.67
N ILE A 533 29.97 -41.24 -24.35
CA ILE A 533 29.01 -40.14 -24.17
C ILE A 533 27.59 -40.60 -24.52
N PHE A 534 27.37 -41.17 -25.71
CA PHE A 534 26.04 -41.60 -26.14
C PHE A 534 25.44 -42.62 -25.17
N THR A 535 26.22 -43.67 -24.83
CA THR A 535 25.76 -44.74 -23.94
C THR A 535 25.38 -44.21 -22.56
N LYS A 536 26.16 -43.26 -22.03
CA LYS A 536 25.92 -42.66 -20.72
C LYS A 536 24.71 -41.72 -20.73
N LEU A 537 24.56 -40.88 -21.75
CA LEU A 537 23.37 -40.06 -21.93
C LEU A 537 22.11 -40.90 -22.11
N TYR A 538 22.17 -42.00 -22.86
CA TYR A 538 21.03 -42.90 -23.04
C TYR A 538 20.52 -43.51 -21.71
N GLN A 539 21.40 -43.68 -20.72
CA GLN A 539 21.01 -44.13 -19.38
C GLN A 539 20.15 -43.11 -18.61
N LEU A 540 20.15 -41.84 -19.02
CA LEU A 540 19.31 -40.79 -18.41
C LEU A 540 17.89 -40.77 -18.92
N THR A 541 17.61 -41.38 -20.07
CA THR A 541 16.31 -41.26 -20.71
C THR A 541 15.20 -41.85 -19.85
N ALA A 542 15.34 -43.08 -19.37
CA ALA A 542 14.29 -43.71 -18.56
C ALA A 542 13.97 -42.94 -17.25
N PRO A 543 14.96 -42.50 -16.44
CA PRO A 543 14.69 -41.64 -15.29
C PRO A 543 14.06 -40.29 -15.65
N PHE A 544 14.50 -39.65 -16.74
CA PHE A 544 13.92 -38.39 -17.21
C PHE A 544 12.44 -38.54 -17.58
N LEU A 545 12.09 -39.54 -18.41
CA LEU A 545 10.70 -39.78 -18.83
C LEU A 545 9.82 -40.15 -17.63
N SER A 546 10.35 -40.97 -16.70
CA SER A 546 9.64 -41.32 -15.46
C SER A 546 9.37 -40.09 -14.58
N PHE A 547 10.31 -39.14 -14.51
CA PHE A 547 10.12 -37.87 -13.80
C PHE A 547 9.04 -37.02 -14.46
N VAL A 548 9.09 -36.83 -15.78
CA VAL A 548 8.10 -36.04 -16.54
C VAL A 548 6.70 -36.64 -16.41
N GLN A 549 6.59 -37.97 -16.46
CA GLN A 549 5.33 -38.66 -16.24
C GLN A 549 4.82 -38.47 -14.82
N GLY A 550 5.68 -38.68 -13.82
CA GLY A 550 5.32 -38.54 -12.40
C GLY A 550 4.78 -37.14 -12.08
N ILE A 551 5.46 -36.09 -12.55
CA ILE A 551 5.04 -34.71 -12.27
C ILE A 551 3.75 -34.33 -12.99
N SER A 552 3.57 -34.80 -14.23
CA SER A 552 2.39 -34.49 -15.05
C SER A 552 1.12 -35.21 -14.58
N GLU A 553 1.26 -36.43 -14.04
CA GLU A 553 0.14 -37.28 -13.62
C GLU A 553 -0.17 -37.18 -12.13
N ASN A 554 0.86 -37.09 -11.27
CA ASN A 554 0.72 -37.18 -9.82
C ASN A 554 0.98 -35.86 -9.08
N GLY A 555 1.56 -34.86 -9.76
CA GLY A 555 1.90 -33.56 -9.19
C GLY A 555 3.28 -33.50 -8.53
N LEU A 556 3.71 -32.28 -8.22
CA LEU A 556 5.05 -31.96 -7.72
C LEU A 556 5.35 -32.65 -6.40
N TYR A 557 4.49 -32.48 -5.39
CA TYR A 557 4.76 -32.95 -4.03
C TYR A 557 4.78 -34.47 -3.92
N ASN A 558 3.96 -35.14 -4.73
CA ASN A 558 4.03 -36.59 -4.90
C ASN A 558 5.28 -37.06 -5.64
N THR A 559 5.96 -36.21 -6.41
CA THR A 559 7.14 -36.56 -7.23
C THR A 559 8.47 -36.20 -6.54
N ILE A 560 8.44 -35.40 -5.47
CA ILE A 560 9.64 -35.02 -4.69
C ILE A 560 9.66 -35.66 -3.29
N SER A 561 8.72 -36.54 -2.98
CA SER A 561 8.56 -37.16 -1.67
C SER A 561 9.59 -38.29 -1.45
N ALA A 562 10.23 -38.28 -0.28
CA ALA A 562 11.20 -39.32 0.07
C ALA A 562 10.55 -40.71 0.29
N PHE A 563 9.27 -40.74 0.70
CA PHE A 563 8.56 -41.98 1.04
C PHE A 563 8.12 -42.78 -0.19
N ASN A 564 7.86 -42.08 -1.31
CA ASN A 564 7.38 -42.70 -2.53
C ASN A 564 8.53 -43.11 -3.48
N LYS A 565 9.80 -42.83 -3.10
CA LYS A 565 11.04 -43.12 -3.88
C LYS A 565 10.92 -42.60 -5.31
N ASP A 566 10.62 -41.31 -5.40
CA ASP A 566 10.05 -40.70 -6.59
C ASP A 566 11.04 -40.38 -7.71
N GLY A 567 10.52 -40.40 -8.94
CA GLY A 567 11.26 -40.20 -10.18
C GLY A 567 12.18 -38.98 -10.19
N ALA A 568 11.91 -37.92 -9.43
CA ALA A 568 12.80 -36.75 -9.33
C ALA A 568 14.15 -37.08 -8.66
N ILE A 569 14.15 -37.74 -7.49
CA ILE A 569 15.37 -38.07 -6.76
C ILE A 569 16.20 -39.07 -7.56
N MET A 570 15.54 -40.05 -8.19
CA MET A 570 16.20 -41.02 -9.08
C MET A 570 16.81 -40.34 -10.30
N PHE A 571 16.10 -39.39 -10.91
CA PHE A 571 16.58 -38.64 -12.06
C PHE A 571 17.80 -37.78 -11.71
N VAL A 572 17.74 -37.02 -10.61
CA VAL A 572 18.88 -36.22 -10.13
C VAL A 572 20.08 -37.12 -9.83
N SER A 573 19.88 -38.21 -9.09
CA SER A 573 20.96 -39.13 -8.74
C SER A 573 21.61 -39.76 -9.98
N LYS A 574 20.80 -40.17 -10.97
CA LYS A 574 21.31 -40.75 -12.21
C LYS A 574 22.04 -39.71 -13.06
N TYR A 575 21.55 -38.47 -13.09
CA TYR A 575 22.22 -37.37 -13.76
C TYR A 575 23.62 -37.14 -13.17
N VAL A 576 23.73 -37.04 -11.84
CA VAL A 576 25.03 -36.87 -11.17
C VAL A 576 25.97 -38.04 -11.48
N GLU A 577 25.50 -39.29 -11.43
CA GLU A 577 26.28 -40.47 -11.81
C GLU A 577 26.81 -40.37 -13.25
N VAL A 578 25.92 -40.06 -14.21
CA VAL A 578 26.27 -39.97 -15.64
C VAL A 578 27.26 -38.85 -15.93
N ILE A 579 27.06 -37.67 -15.35
CA ILE A 579 27.94 -36.53 -15.55
C ILE A 579 29.32 -36.78 -14.92
N ASN A 580 29.39 -37.36 -13.72
CA ASN A 580 30.66 -37.73 -13.10
C ASN A 580 31.42 -38.77 -13.93
N ASP A 581 30.73 -39.81 -14.40
CA ASP A 581 31.32 -40.86 -15.24
C ASP A 581 31.89 -40.31 -16.56
N ILE A 582 31.19 -39.35 -17.19
CA ILE A 582 31.67 -38.67 -18.40
C ILE A 582 32.91 -37.84 -18.03
N THR A 583 32.83 -37.04 -16.96
CA THR A 583 33.88 -36.12 -16.50
C THR A 583 35.18 -36.86 -16.18
N GLU A 584 35.12 -37.96 -15.44
CA GLU A 584 36.29 -38.80 -15.11
C GLU A 584 36.97 -39.39 -16.34
N LYS A 585 36.23 -39.58 -17.44
CA LYS A 585 36.72 -40.18 -18.68
C LYS A 585 37.10 -39.16 -19.74
N VAL A 586 36.92 -37.85 -19.52
CA VAL A 586 37.12 -36.81 -20.55
C VAL A 586 38.48 -36.89 -21.25
N GLU A 587 39.56 -37.12 -20.50
CA GLU A 587 40.91 -37.21 -21.08
C GLU A 587 41.08 -38.45 -21.97
N SER A 588 40.35 -39.52 -21.69
CA SER A 588 40.39 -40.79 -22.42
C SER A 588 39.45 -40.85 -23.64
N LEU A 589 38.57 -39.84 -23.81
CA LEU A 589 37.69 -39.74 -24.96
C LEU A 589 38.49 -39.48 -26.24
N ASN A 590 38.04 -40.06 -27.35
CA ASN A 590 38.63 -39.76 -28.65
C ASN A 590 38.22 -38.35 -29.13
N ASP A 591 38.94 -37.80 -30.11
CA ASP A 591 38.70 -36.42 -30.58
C ASP A 591 37.33 -36.23 -31.23
N GLU A 592 36.74 -37.29 -31.81
CA GLU A 592 35.38 -37.25 -32.37
C GLU A 592 34.31 -37.16 -31.27
N GLU A 593 34.46 -37.90 -30.17
CA GLU A 593 33.57 -37.88 -29.00
C GLU A 593 33.63 -36.50 -28.30
N LYS A 594 34.82 -35.90 -28.20
CA LYS A 594 34.99 -34.57 -27.59
C LYS A 594 34.18 -33.48 -28.28
N ASN A 595 33.91 -33.62 -29.59
CA ASN A 595 33.07 -32.68 -30.34
C ASN A 595 31.60 -32.67 -29.90
N TYR A 596 31.17 -33.62 -29.07
CA TYR A 596 29.79 -33.70 -28.55
C TYR A 596 29.66 -33.31 -27.08
N LEU A 597 30.74 -32.85 -26.44
CA LEU A 597 30.69 -32.39 -25.05
C LEU A 597 29.78 -31.18 -24.84
N HIS A 598 29.53 -30.38 -25.87
CA HIS A 598 28.55 -29.28 -25.79
C HIS A 598 27.12 -29.77 -25.58
N LEU A 599 26.76 -30.95 -26.10
CA LEU A 599 25.44 -31.54 -25.87
C LEU A 599 25.27 -31.98 -24.41
N VAL A 600 26.36 -32.38 -23.75
CA VAL A 600 26.36 -32.70 -22.31
C VAL A 600 26.22 -31.42 -21.49
N ALA A 601 26.98 -30.38 -21.83
CA ALA A 601 26.97 -29.10 -21.11
C ALA A 601 25.63 -28.34 -21.25
N ASN A 602 24.99 -28.42 -22.42
CA ASN A 602 23.77 -27.68 -22.72
C ASN A 602 22.49 -28.49 -22.50
N LEU A 603 22.60 -29.73 -22.02
CA LEU A 603 21.50 -30.65 -21.82
C LEU A 603 20.38 -30.01 -20.96
N LEU A 604 19.13 -30.09 -21.42
CA LEU A 604 17.94 -29.58 -20.71
C LEU A 604 17.91 -28.06 -20.49
N LEU A 605 18.78 -27.29 -21.15
CA LEU A 605 18.71 -25.83 -21.15
C LEU A 605 17.66 -25.29 -22.13
N LEU A 606 17.20 -24.07 -21.86
CA LEU A 606 16.47 -23.23 -22.80
C LEU A 606 17.46 -22.24 -23.46
N VAL A 607 17.66 -22.32 -24.78
CA VAL A 607 18.60 -21.46 -25.53
C VAL A 607 17.94 -20.63 -26.65
N PRO A 608 18.48 -19.44 -27.02
CA PRO A 608 17.80 -18.52 -27.96
C PRO A 608 17.58 -19.03 -29.39
N SER A 609 18.37 -20.00 -29.85
CA SER A 609 18.34 -20.43 -31.24
C SER A 609 18.63 -21.92 -31.42
N LYS A 610 18.10 -22.50 -32.51
CA LYS A 610 18.37 -23.89 -32.91
C LYS A 610 19.86 -24.17 -33.10
N ASP A 611 20.59 -23.22 -33.67
CA ASP A 611 22.04 -23.33 -33.86
C ASP A 611 22.80 -23.40 -32.52
N GLU A 612 22.35 -22.64 -31.52
CA GLU A 612 22.88 -22.77 -30.15
C GLU A 612 22.58 -24.12 -29.51
N ALA A 613 21.40 -24.70 -29.80
CA ALA A 613 21.03 -26.02 -29.29
C ALA A 613 21.85 -27.16 -29.96
N GLU A 614 22.14 -27.05 -31.26
CA GLU A 614 22.74 -28.13 -32.04
C GLU A 614 24.27 -28.11 -32.09
N ASN A 615 24.87 -26.92 -32.22
CA ASN A 615 26.25 -26.80 -32.72
C ASN A 615 27.20 -26.00 -31.82
N LYS A 616 26.71 -25.31 -30.79
CA LYS A 616 27.52 -24.36 -30.02
C LYS A 616 27.69 -24.74 -28.56
N LEU A 617 28.94 -24.81 -28.11
CA LEU A 617 29.26 -24.74 -26.69
C LEU A 617 29.13 -23.30 -26.16
N ASP A 618 29.55 -22.32 -26.96
CA ASP A 618 29.53 -20.89 -26.61
C ASP A 618 28.13 -20.29 -26.76
N LEU A 619 27.44 -20.15 -25.63
CA LEU A 619 26.06 -19.64 -25.57
C LEU A 619 26.03 -18.12 -25.41
N THR A 620 25.09 -17.47 -26.11
CA THR A 620 24.86 -16.02 -25.95
C THR A 620 24.13 -15.70 -24.64
N GLY A 621 23.27 -16.62 -24.22
CA GLY A 621 22.57 -16.66 -22.93
C GLY A 621 21.73 -17.93 -22.85
N ALA A 622 21.30 -18.29 -21.65
CA ALA A 622 20.46 -19.47 -21.44
C ALA A 622 19.57 -19.29 -20.21
N VAL A 623 18.47 -20.04 -20.17
CA VAL A 623 17.66 -20.19 -18.97
C VAL A 623 17.75 -21.64 -18.51
N VAL A 624 18.08 -21.85 -17.23
CA VAL A 624 18.04 -23.15 -16.58
C VAL A 624 16.63 -23.33 -16.00
N PRO A 625 15.83 -24.27 -16.54
CA PRO A 625 14.46 -24.51 -16.11
C PRO A 625 14.38 -25.44 -14.88
N PRO A 626 13.21 -25.55 -14.23
CA PRO A 626 13.05 -26.34 -13.01
C PRO A 626 13.17 -27.87 -13.19
N TYR A 627 12.99 -28.37 -14.42
CA TYR A 627 13.22 -29.79 -14.72
C TYR A 627 14.71 -30.10 -14.98
N HIS A 628 15.59 -29.11 -15.01
CA HIS A 628 17.02 -29.36 -15.08
C HIS A 628 17.50 -29.96 -13.74
N PRO A 629 18.22 -31.09 -13.70
CA PRO A 629 18.59 -31.79 -12.47
C PRO A 629 19.25 -30.91 -11.39
N ALA A 630 20.17 -30.03 -11.78
CA ALA A 630 20.81 -29.10 -10.84
C ALA A 630 19.83 -28.10 -10.19
N MET A 631 18.78 -27.69 -10.91
CA MET A 631 17.72 -26.85 -10.34
C MET A 631 16.74 -27.68 -9.53
N LEU A 632 16.36 -28.85 -10.04
CA LEU A 632 15.44 -29.79 -9.40
C LEU A 632 15.94 -30.23 -8.02
N GLU A 633 17.23 -30.53 -7.88
CA GLU A 633 17.87 -30.83 -6.59
C GLU A 633 17.66 -29.69 -5.58
N LYS A 634 17.89 -28.44 -6.00
CA LYS A 634 17.69 -27.26 -5.15
C LYS A 634 16.23 -27.06 -4.78
N ILE A 635 15.30 -27.32 -5.70
CA ILE A 635 13.85 -27.26 -5.42
C ILE A 635 13.48 -28.31 -4.36
N ILE A 636 13.95 -29.55 -4.50
CA ILE A 636 13.68 -30.64 -3.54
C ILE A 636 14.14 -30.23 -2.13
N GLU A 637 15.38 -29.74 -2.01
CA GLU A 637 15.94 -29.30 -0.72
C GLU A 637 15.21 -28.07 -0.16
N GLN A 638 14.88 -27.10 -1.01
CA GLN A 638 14.10 -25.92 -0.60
C GLN A 638 12.73 -26.31 -0.05
N GLN A 639 11.98 -27.17 -0.77
CA GLN A 639 10.66 -27.62 -0.35
C GLN A 639 10.74 -28.44 0.95
N ALA A 640 11.77 -29.29 1.11
CA ALA A 640 11.99 -30.04 2.34
C ALA A 640 12.31 -29.12 3.53
N PHE A 641 13.13 -28.08 3.33
CA PHE A 641 13.43 -27.08 4.34
C PHE A 641 12.19 -26.28 4.75
N GLN A 642 11.40 -25.81 3.77
CA GLN A 642 10.15 -25.09 4.02
C GLN A 642 9.15 -25.96 4.78
N ARG A 643 8.95 -27.20 4.34
CA ARG A 643 8.07 -28.17 5.00
C ARG A 643 8.43 -28.35 6.47
N LYS A 644 9.71 -28.61 6.78
CA LYS A 644 10.20 -28.76 8.16
C LYS A 644 9.95 -27.50 8.98
N GLY A 645 10.31 -26.33 8.44
CA GLY A 645 10.12 -25.05 9.13
C GLY A 645 8.65 -24.71 9.40
N PHE A 646 7.74 -25.07 8.48
CA PHE A 646 6.31 -24.87 8.68
C PHE A 646 5.69 -25.90 9.63
N ALA A 647 6.15 -27.15 9.63
CA ALA A 647 5.75 -28.17 10.60
C ALA A 647 6.10 -27.74 12.04
N GLU A 648 7.32 -27.23 12.26
CA GLU A 648 7.73 -26.65 13.55
C GLU A 648 6.79 -25.52 14.00
N LEU A 649 6.38 -24.66 13.07
CA LEU A 649 5.45 -23.57 13.34
C LEU A 649 4.04 -24.06 13.71
N ILE A 650 3.54 -25.08 13.01
CA ILE A 650 2.24 -25.71 13.30
C ILE A 650 2.25 -26.34 14.70
N GLN A 651 3.31 -27.09 15.03
CA GLN A 651 3.47 -27.68 16.37
C GLN A 651 3.59 -26.61 17.46
N LEU A 652 4.26 -25.50 17.18
CA LEU A 652 4.35 -24.38 18.13
C LEU A 652 2.98 -23.74 18.34
N ALA A 653 2.22 -23.50 17.27
CA ALA A 653 0.88 -22.93 17.32
C ALA A 653 -0.14 -23.79 18.08
N LYS A 654 0.07 -25.12 18.12
CA LYS A 654 -0.71 -26.03 18.96
C LYS A 654 -0.44 -25.81 20.45
N ARG A 655 0.82 -25.54 20.82
CA ARG A 655 1.27 -25.44 22.22
C ARG A 655 1.02 -24.06 22.82
N GLU A 656 1.11 -23.03 22.01
CA GLU A 656 0.95 -21.64 22.45
C GLU A 656 0.24 -20.80 21.40
N LYS A 657 -0.49 -19.79 21.87
CA LYS A 657 -1.19 -18.84 21.01
C LYS A 657 -0.18 -17.89 20.35
N LEU A 658 0.00 -18.01 19.04
CA LEU A 658 0.94 -17.17 18.31
C LEU A 658 0.28 -15.87 17.86
N THR A 659 1.08 -14.81 17.77
CA THR A 659 0.61 -13.57 17.15
C THR A 659 0.76 -13.65 15.64
N LYS A 660 -0.19 -13.09 14.89
CA LYS A 660 -0.13 -13.03 13.42
C LYS A 660 1.22 -12.49 12.90
N ASN A 661 1.76 -11.45 13.55
CA ASN A 661 3.04 -10.86 13.18
C ASN A 661 4.23 -11.82 13.39
N PHE A 662 4.19 -12.63 14.45
CA PHE A 662 5.21 -13.65 14.70
C PHE A 662 5.21 -14.72 13.61
N ILE A 663 4.02 -15.24 13.27
CA ILE A 663 3.85 -16.25 12.20
C ILE A 663 4.40 -15.71 10.89
N LEU A 664 3.97 -14.51 10.47
CA LEU A 664 4.40 -13.89 9.22
C LEU A 664 5.92 -13.71 9.16
N LYS A 665 6.54 -13.15 10.22
CA LYS A 665 8.00 -12.97 10.28
C LYS A 665 8.76 -14.29 10.24
N ARG A 666 8.25 -15.34 10.89
CA ARG A 666 8.92 -16.65 10.89
C ARG A 666 8.83 -17.32 9.54
N MET A 667 7.67 -17.24 8.87
CA MET A 667 7.49 -17.73 7.49
C MET A 667 8.41 -16.99 6.53
N GLU A 668 8.42 -15.65 6.56
CA GLU A 668 9.31 -14.84 5.73
C GLU A 668 10.79 -15.18 5.94
N LYS A 669 11.20 -15.44 7.19
CA LYS A 669 12.55 -15.89 7.49
C LYS A 669 12.86 -17.25 6.87
N ILE A 670 11.92 -18.21 6.92
CA ILE A 670 12.09 -19.53 6.30
C ILE A 670 12.29 -19.37 4.79
N ASP A 671 11.48 -18.56 4.12
CA ASP A 671 11.58 -18.32 2.67
C ASP A 671 12.90 -17.62 2.28
N LYS A 672 13.31 -16.61 3.04
CA LYS A 672 14.59 -15.92 2.83
C LYS A 672 15.79 -16.86 3.00
N GLN A 673 15.73 -17.78 3.96
CA GLN A 673 16.80 -18.75 4.19
C GLN A 673 16.86 -19.86 3.14
N SER A 674 15.72 -20.17 2.51
CA SER A 674 15.61 -21.21 1.49
C SER A 674 15.68 -20.67 0.06
N THR A 675 16.00 -19.39 -0.13
CA THR A 675 16.02 -18.76 -1.45
C THR A 675 17.08 -19.39 -2.36
N ILE A 676 16.66 -19.80 -3.56
CA ILE A 676 17.55 -20.31 -4.60
C ILE A 676 18.17 -19.13 -5.36
N ILE A 677 19.50 -19.05 -5.36
CA ILE A 677 20.25 -17.94 -5.98
C ILE A 677 20.92 -18.30 -7.32
N SER A 678 21.00 -19.58 -7.65
CA SER A 678 21.58 -20.08 -8.90
C SER A 678 20.99 -21.43 -9.29
N GLY A 679 21.02 -21.73 -10.59
CA GLY A 679 20.67 -23.05 -11.13
C GLY A 679 21.90 -23.95 -11.27
N VAL A 680 22.76 -23.62 -12.24
CA VAL A 680 24.12 -24.15 -12.37
C VAL A 680 25.12 -23.06 -11.99
N ASP A 681 26.35 -23.39 -11.63
CA ASP A 681 27.29 -22.34 -11.22
C ASP A 681 27.75 -21.49 -12.41
N ILE A 682 27.97 -22.15 -13.56
CA ILE A 682 28.38 -21.50 -14.79
C ILE A 682 27.73 -22.16 -16.00
N ILE A 683 27.46 -21.34 -17.02
CA ILE A 683 27.32 -21.82 -18.40
C ILE A 683 28.56 -21.44 -19.20
N TYR A 684 28.88 -22.22 -20.23
CA TYR A 684 29.98 -21.87 -21.11
C TYR A 684 29.56 -20.72 -22.03
N SER A 685 30.26 -19.60 -21.89
CA SER A 685 30.09 -18.43 -22.76
C SER A 685 31.41 -17.67 -22.88
N SER A 686 31.75 -17.17 -24.06
CA SER A 686 32.84 -16.22 -24.26
C SER A 686 32.49 -14.85 -23.68
N ASN A 687 31.20 -14.52 -23.56
CA ASN A 687 30.72 -13.33 -22.89
C ASN A 687 30.72 -13.51 -21.37
N ASN A 688 31.59 -12.79 -20.66
CA ASN A 688 31.65 -12.81 -19.20
C ASN A 688 30.31 -12.51 -18.53
N ALA A 689 29.46 -11.67 -19.14
CA ALA A 689 28.14 -11.32 -18.60
C ALA A 689 27.13 -12.47 -18.66
N SER A 690 27.37 -13.49 -19.49
CA SER A 690 26.50 -14.66 -19.64
C SER A 690 27.01 -15.88 -18.89
N ARG A 691 28.22 -15.86 -18.32
CA ARG A 691 28.80 -17.04 -17.64
C ARG A 691 28.12 -17.39 -16.34
N VAL A 692 27.79 -16.39 -15.52
CA VAL A 692 27.24 -16.55 -14.16
C VAL A 692 25.75 -16.29 -14.15
N THR A 693 25.06 -16.84 -13.15
CA THR A 693 23.64 -16.53 -12.95
C THR A 693 23.47 -15.03 -12.72
N ARG A 694 22.57 -14.42 -13.49
CA ARG A 694 22.19 -13.02 -13.32
C ARG A 694 21.07 -12.90 -12.30
N ASP A 695 19.96 -13.59 -12.54
CA ASP A 695 18.76 -13.59 -11.71
C ASP A 695 18.17 -14.99 -11.62
N VAL A 696 17.40 -15.23 -10.55
CA VAL A 696 16.51 -16.38 -10.43
C VAL A 696 15.09 -15.86 -10.23
N PHE A 697 14.20 -16.19 -11.16
CA PHE A 697 12.77 -15.87 -11.07
C PHE A 697 11.98 -17.15 -10.83
N GLY A 698 11.50 -17.31 -9.60
CA GLY A 698 10.92 -18.56 -9.14
C GLY A 698 11.92 -19.70 -9.19
N TYR A 699 11.69 -20.67 -10.08
CA TYR A 699 12.56 -21.83 -10.29
C TYR A 699 13.28 -21.79 -11.65
N TYR A 700 13.45 -20.61 -12.24
CA TYR A 700 14.18 -20.40 -13.48
C TYR A 700 15.40 -19.52 -13.23
N ALA A 701 16.59 -20.01 -13.57
CA ALA A 701 17.83 -19.23 -13.44
C ALA A 701 18.29 -18.69 -14.81
N LEU A 702 18.53 -17.38 -14.88
CA LEU A 702 18.82 -16.65 -16.11
C LEU A 702 20.32 -16.38 -16.22
N TYR A 703 20.89 -16.66 -17.40
CA TYR A 703 22.31 -16.43 -17.72
C TYR A 703 22.39 -15.56 -18.96
N GLY A 704 23.02 -14.39 -18.80
CA GLY A 704 23.16 -13.39 -19.87
C GLY A 704 22.08 -12.30 -19.85
N LYS A 705 22.15 -11.43 -20.86
CA LYS A 705 21.20 -10.31 -21.04
C LYS A 705 20.60 -10.38 -22.43
N GLY A 706 19.27 -10.52 -22.48
CA GLY A 706 18.52 -10.41 -23.72
C GLY A 706 18.40 -8.96 -24.18
N VAL A 707 18.21 -8.76 -25.49
CA VAL A 707 17.76 -7.47 -26.03
C VAL A 707 16.26 -7.62 -26.28
N ALA A 708 15.48 -6.84 -25.54
CA ALA A 708 14.03 -6.76 -25.71
C ALA A 708 13.64 -6.38 -27.15
N ASP A 709 12.81 -7.20 -27.81
CA ASP A 709 12.11 -6.82 -29.05
C ASP A 709 11.01 -5.79 -28.75
N GLU A 710 10.50 -5.06 -29.75
CA GLU A 710 9.42 -4.06 -29.61
C GLU A 710 8.16 -4.58 -28.89
N VAL A 711 7.97 -5.91 -28.82
CA VAL A 711 6.89 -6.60 -28.08
C VAL A 711 7.01 -6.43 -26.55
N TYR A 712 8.13 -5.92 -26.03
CA TYR A 712 8.26 -5.46 -24.64
C TYR A 712 7.27 -4.35 -24.24
N LEU A 713 6.63 -3.70 -25.23
CA LEU A 713 5.67 -2.61 -25.00
C LEU A 713 4.30 -3.08 -24.47
N ASN A 714 3.98 -4.37 -24.58
CA ASN A 714 2.71 -4.95 -24.12
C ASN A 714 2.92 -5.75 -22.84
N HIS A 715 3.11 -5.05 -21.73
CA HIS A 715 3.51 -5.67 -20.47
C HIS A 715 2.31 -5.84 -19.50
N PRO A 716 2.24 -6.97 -18.74
CA PRO A 716 1.34 -7.16 -17.59
C PRO A 716 1.92 -6.96 -16.17
N SER A 717 3.13 -6.45 -15.93
CA SER A 717 3.45 -5.84 -14.61
C SER A 717 2.57 -4.61 -14.37
N PHE A 718 1.89 -4.14 -15.42
CA PHE A 718 0.79 -3.19 -15.36
C PHE A 718 -0.55 -3.79 -14.87
N THR A 719 -0.75 -5.13 -14.82
CA THR A 719 -1.95 -5.71 -14.20
C THR A 719 -1.91 -5.68 -12.68
N GLY A 720 -0.74 -5.54 -12.02
CA GLY A 720 -0.70 -5.22 -10.59
C GLY A 720 -1.40 -3.88 -10.26
N LEU A 721 -1.32 -2.91 -11.16
CA LEU A 721 -2.04 -1.62 -11.06
C LEU A 721 -3.51 -1.71 -11.46
N GLY A 722 -3.90 -2.61 -12.38
CA GLY A 722 -5.31 -2.93 -12.63
C GLY A 722 -5.96 -3.68 -11.46
N ARG A 723 -5.23 -4.66 -10.89
CA ARG A 723 -5.59 -5.42 -9.67
C ARG A 723 -5.76 -4.55 -8.44
N SER A 724 -5.10 -3.39 -8.39
CA SER A 724 -5.23 -2.44 -7.28
C SER A 724 -6.62 -1.80 -7.14
N LEU A 725 -7.51 -2.00 -8.13
CA LEU A 725 -8.93 -1.65 -8.07
C LEU A 725 -9.82 -2.79 -7.53
N ASP A 726 -9.29 -3.99 -7.30
CA ASP A 726 -10.02 -5.12 -6.73
C ASP A 726 -9.93 -5.09 -5.19
N GLU A 727 -11.06 -5.27 -4.49
CA GLU A 727 -11.14 -5.29 -3.00
C GLU A 727 -10.30 -6.42 -2.35
N ASP A 728 -9.70 -7.28 -3.17
CA ASP A 728 -8.93 -8.46 -2.80
C ASP A 728 -7.41 -8.29 -2.94
N PHE A 729 -6.92 -7.13 -3.41
CA PHE A 729 -5.50 -6.82 -3.51
C PHE A 729 -4.86 -6.55 -2.13
N ASP A 730 -3.77 -7.24 -1.80
CA ASP A 730 -3.01 -6.97 -0.59
C ASP A 730 -2.06 -5.80 -0.85
N SER A 731 -2.42 -4.62 -0.34
CA SER A 731 -1.60 -3.42 -0.49
C SER A 731 -0.18 -3.61 0.07
N GLN A 732 0.04 -4.54 1.02
CA GLN A 732 1.37 -4.81 1.55
C GLN A 732 2.33 -5.44 0.54
N GLU A 733 1.84 -6.02 -0.55
CA GLU A 733 2.68 -6.61 -1.60
C GLU A 733 3.52 -5.53 -2.32
N VAL A 734 2.97 -4.31 -2.48
CA VAL A 734 3.65 -3.12 -3.00
C VAL A 734 4.85 -2.73 -2.13
N LEU A 735 4.80 -3.04 -0.84
CA LEU A 735 5.83 -2.72 0.16
C LEU A 735 6.76 -3.89 0.48
N SER A 736 6.67 -5.01 -0.25
CA SER A 736 7.46 -6.21 0.05
C SER A 736 8.96 -5.91 0.11
N GLU A 737 9.59 -6.20 1.24
CA GLU A 737 11.00 -5.91 1.45
C GLU A 737 11.89 -6.94 0.74
N THR A 738 12.65 -6.49 -0.26
CA THR A 738 13.65 -7.30 -0.96
C THR A 738 15.05 -7.00 -0.40
N SER A 739 16.00 -7.92 -0.62
CA SER A 739 17.41 -7.70 -0.26
C SER A 739 17.96 -6.41 -0.88
N SER A 740 17.58 -6.13 -2.12
CA SER A 740 17.96 -4.91 -2.86
C SER A 740 17.30 -3.66 -2.27
N SER A 741 16.01 -3.71 -1.90
CA SER A 741 15.35 -2.56 -1.26
C SER A 741 15.95 -2.28 0.11
N GLN A 742 16.32 -3.32 0.85
CA GLN A 742 17.00 -3.20 2.13
C GLN A 742 18.42 -2.65 2.00
N LEU A 743 19.13 -2.98 0.93
CA LEU A 743 20.43 -2.40 0.62
C LEU A 743 20.31 -0.89 0.33
N VAL A 744 19.35 -0.48 -0.50
CA VAL A 744 19.07 0.94 -0.79
C VAL A 744 18.70 1.69 0.50
N PHE A 745 17.81 1.12 1.30
CA PHE A 745 17.45 1.65 2.61
C PHE A 745 18.66 1.78 3.55
N ASN A 746 19.52 0.75 3.64
CA ASN A 746 20.70 0.78 4.49
C ASN A 746 21.69 1.88 4.05
N HIS A 747 21.84 2.12 2.73
CA HIS A 747 22.65 3.23 2.23
C HIS A 747 22.07 4.59 2.59
N MET A 748 20.74 4.77 2.44
CA MET A 748 20.08 6.01 2.87
C MET A 748 20.26 6.24 4.37
N LYS A 749 20.09 5.19 5.19
CA LYS A 749 20.31 5.22 6.64
C LYS A 749 21.74 5.59 7.00
N GLN A 750 22.73 4.95 6.38
CA GLN A 750 24.15 5.27 6.60
C GLN A 750 24.46 6.72 6.24
N TYR A 751 23.89 7.24 5.15
CA TYR A 751 24.07 8.63 4.74
C TYR A 751 23.57 9.60 5.81
N VAL A 752 22.34 9.40 6.31
CA VAL A 752 21.74 10.23 7.36
C VAL A 752 22.51 10.13 8.68
N GLN A 753 22.95 8.94 9.05
CA GLN A 753 23.80 8.73 10.24
C GLN A 753 25.15 9.43 10.13
N THR A 754 25.73 9.48 8.92
CA THR A 754 27.01 10.14 8.65
C THR A 754 26.87 11.67 8.62
N PHE A 755 25.74 12.17 8.13
CA PHE A 755 25.47 13.62 7.99
C PHE A 755 24.16 14.04 8.70
N PRO A 756 24.14 14.11 10.05
CA PRO A 756 22.94 14.44 10.82
C PRO A 756 22.37 15.84 10.53
N SER A 757 23.17 16.74 9.99
CA SER A 757 22.74 18.10 9.60
C SER A 757 21.82 18.11 8.37
N ASN A 758 21.77 17.03 7.59
CA ASN A 758 20.92 16.90 6.39
C ASN A 758 19.64 16.08 6.66
N VAL A 759 19.36 15.82 7.93
CA VAL A 759 18.19 15.03 8.38
C VAL A 759 16.86 15.69 7.97
N ASP A 760 16.79 17.02 7.98
CA ASP A 760 15.55 17.77 7.74
C ASP A 760 15.09 17.75 6.27
N SER A 761 16.00 17.47 5.32
CA SER A 761 15.67 17.32 3.90
C SER A 761 16.67 16.42 3.16
N LEU A 762 16.18 15.29 2.66
CA LEU A 762 16.97 14.36 1.86
C LEU A 762 16.50 14.41 0.40
N SER A 763 17.42 14.71 -0.53
CA SER A 763 17.15 14.55 -1.96
C SER A 763 17.87 13.32 -2.50
N VAL A 764 17.12 12.44 -3.16
CA VAL A 764 17.62 11.19 -3.72
C VAL A 764 17.29 11.16 -5.21
N CYS A 765 18.27 10.81 -6.03
CA CYS A 765 18.07 10.59 -7.46
C CYS A 765 18.34 9.13 -7.81
N PHE A 766 17.36 8.49 -8.43
CA PHE A 766 17.46 7.13 -8.95
C PHE A 766 17.61 7.20 -10.47
N ILE A 767 18.67 6.59 -10.98
CA ILE A 767 18.99 6.54 -12.40
C ILE A 767 19.25 5.09 -12.75
N ASN A 768 18.67 4.62 -13.87
CA ASN A 768 18.91 3.28 -14.39
C ASN A 768 18.66 2.17 -13.35
N PHE A 769 17.54 2.29 -12.64
CA PHE A 769 17.08 1.29 -11.68
C PHE A 769 16.42 0.11 -12.41
N GLU A 770 16.53 -1.08 -11.85
CA GLU A 770 15.98 -2.31 -12.46
C GLU A 770 14.46 -2.42 -12.28
N GLN A 771 13.96 -2.07 -11.08
CA GLN A 771 12.53 -2.09 -10.76
C GLN A 771 12.13 -0.91 -9.86
N LEU A 772 10.94 -0.37 -10.07
CA LEU A 772 10.41 0.74 -9.28
C LEU A 772 9.96 0.30 -7.88
N GLN A 773 9.50 -0.94 -7.73
CA GLN A 773 9.09 -1.54 -6.45
C GLN A 773 10.22 -1.48 -5.41
N ILE A 774 11.44 -1.82 -5.82
CA ILE A 774 12.65 -1.78 -4.95
C ILE A 774 12.85 -0.39 -4.36
N ILE A 775 12.69 0.65 -5.19
CA ILE A 775 12.81 2.05 -4.77
C ILE A 775 11.69 2.40 -3.79
N VAL A 776 10.45 2.07 -4.13
CA VAL A 776 9.27 2.38 -3.31
C VAL A 776 9.33 1.69 -1.95
N ALA A 777 9.64 0.40 -1.89
CA ALA A 777 9.78 -0.34 -0.63
C ALA A 777 10.92 0.22 0.24
N ALA A 778 12.06 0.57 -0.36
CA ALA A 778 13.19 1.16 0.37
C ALA A 778 12.85 2.54 0.97
N LEU A 779 12.20 3.39 0.18
CA LEU A 779 11.75 4.72 0.59
C LEU A 779 10.68 4.63 1.68
N HIS A 780 9.70 3.74 1.53
CA HIS A 780 8.64 3.56 2.52
C HIS A 780 9.20 3.11 3.86
N LYS A 781 10.12 2.13 3.86
CA LYS A 781 10.83 1.69 5.07
C LYS A 781 11.65 2.79 5.71
N PHE A 782 12.34 3.60 4.90
CA PHE A 782 13.08 4.76 5.39
C PHE A 782 12.13 5.75 6.08
N ILE A 783 10.99 6.06 5.46
CA ILE A 783 10.00 6.97 6.05
C ILE A 783 9.48 6.40 7.38
N GLU A 784 9.05 5.14 7.42
CA GLU A 784 8.51 4.53 8.64
C GLU A 784 9.50 4.51 9.81
N GLU A 785 10.79 4.25 9.57
CA GLU A 785 11.80 4.29 10.63
C GLU A 785 12.00 5.71 11.21
N TYR A 786 11.85 6.73 10.37
CA TYR A 786 12.19 8.11 10.72
C TYR A 786 11.00 9.02 11.01
N LYS A 787 9.77 8.58 10.69
CA LYS A 787 8.50 9.27 10.96
C LYS A 787 8.27 9.56 12.45
N GLY A 788 8.85 8.76 13.34
CA GLY A 788 8.82 8.96 14.80
C GLY A 788 10.04 9.68 15.40
N SER A 789 11.12 9.83 14.63
CA SER A 789 12.40 10.34 15.13
C SER A 789 12.64 11.81 14.76
N PHE A 790 11.97 12.32 13.73
CA PHE A 790 12.14 13.68 13.21
C PHE A 790 10.87 14.52 13.34
N ARG A 791 11.04 15.85 13.40
CA ARG A 791 9.93 16.81 13.39
C ARG A 791 9.20 16.81 12.05
N TYR A 792 9.92 16.57 10.95
CA TYR A 792 9.40 16.50 9.60
C TYR A 792 10.37 15.74 8.68
N VAL A 793 9.88 14.81 7.84
CA VAL A 793 10.69 14.09 6.84
C VAL A 793 10.45 14.73 5.48
N ASN A 794 11.35 15.61 5.01
CA ASN A 794 11.28 16.10 3.63
C ASN A 794 12.10 15.20 2.70
N LEU A 795 11.44 14.56 1.74
CA LEU A 795 12.07 13.74 0.71
C LEU A 795 11.84 14.34 -0.66
N LYS A 796 12.92 14.63 -1.38
CA LYS A 796 12.88 15.04 -2.79
C LYS A 796 13.42 13.93 -3.67
N ILE A 797 12.52 13.21 -4.33
CA ILE A 797 12.81 12.02 -5.10
C ILE A 797 12.81 12.37 -6.60
N ASN A 798 13.94 12.16 -7.26
CA ASN A 798 14.07 12.30 -8.70
C ASN A 798 14.26 10.92 -9.33
N ILE A 799 13.30 10.45 -10.11
CA ILE A 799 13.37 9.16 -10.81
C ILE A 799 13.56 9.42 -12.30
N ILE A 800 14.69 8.97 -12.82
CA ILE A 800 15.04 9.06 -14.23
C ILE A 800 14.98 7.66 -14.82
N SER A 801 13.96 7.42 -15.64
CA SER A 801 13.63 6.11 -16.17
C SER A 801 13.80 6.06 -17.70
N PRO A 802 14.15 4.92 -18.31
CA PRO A 802 14.20 4.82 -19.75
C PRO A 802 12.81 4.98 -20.40
N LEU A 803 12.77 5.44 -21.68
CA LEU A 803 11.55 5.81 -22.43
C LEU A 803 10.44 4.74 -22.48
N ASN A 804 10.80 3.48 -22.21
CA ASN A 804 9.93 2.31 -22.19
C ASN A 804 9.10 2.13 -20.89
N THR A 805 9.17 3.05 -19.93
CA THR A 805 8.50 2.92 -18.60
C THR A 805 7.37 3.94 -18.37
N GLN A 806 6.45 4.07 -19.34
CA GLN A 806 5.45 5.15 -19.34
C GLN A 806 4.48 5.17 -18.13
N HIS A 807 4.32 4.08 -17.38
CA HIS A 807 3.37 4.00 -16.26
C HIS A 807 3.99 4.08 -14.85
N GLY A 808 5.31 4.26 -14.70
CA GLY A 808 5.94 4.41 -13.38
C GLY A 808 5.39 5.58 -12.54
N LYS A 809 4.85 6.61 -13.21
CA LYS A 809 4.10 7.69 -12.56
C LYS A 809 2.85 7.20 -11.82
N ARG A 810 2.07 6.27 -12.41
CA ARG A 810 0.85 5.74 -11.78
C ARG A 810 1.17 4.89 -10.54
N TYR A 811 2.24 4.11 -10.60
CA TYR A 811 2.72 3.31 -9.47
C TYR A 811 3.12 4.19 -8.27
N LEU A 812 3.84 5.30 -8.54
CA LEU A 812 4.19 6.28 -7.52
C LEU A 812 2.96 7.01 -6.96
N SER A 813 2.02 7.41 -7.82
CA SER A 813 0.76 8.01 -7.37
C SER A 813 -0.01 7.05 -6.46
N PHE A 814 -0.17 5.79 -6.85
CA PHE A 814 -0.83 4.78 -6.01
C PHE A 814 -0.16 4.64 -4.64
N TRP A 815 1.18 4.56 -4.61
CA TRP A 815 1.92 4.47 -3.35
C TRP A 815 1.72 5.72 -2.47
N LEU A 816 1.76 6.92 -3.07
CA LEU A 816 1.54 8.16 -2.35
C LEU A 816 0.11 8.23 -1.78
N ASP A 817 -0.89 7.91 -2.61
CA ASP A 817 -2.31 8.08 -2.29
C ASP A 817 -2.82 7.04 -1.25
N ASN A 818 -2.24 5.84 -1.21
CA ASN A 818 -2.71 4.76 -0.33
C ASN A 818 -1.95 4.63 1.00
N PHE A 819 -0.71 5.11 1.07
CA PHE A 819 0.15 4.87 2.25
C PHE A 819 0.51 6.13 3.02
N PHE A 820 0.28 7.32 2.47
CA PHE A 820 0.54 8.57 3.17
C PHE A 820 -0.70 9.45 3.14
N SER A 821 -0.91 10.16 4.23
CA SER A 821 -1.92 11.20 4.37
C SER A 821 -1.23 12.55 4.56
N GLU A 822 -1.93 13.66 4.28
CA GLU A 822 -1.41 15.02 4.53
C GLU A 822 -1.03 15.28 6.00
N ASP A 823 -1.44 14.39 6.91
CA ASP A 823 -1.19 14.41 8.34
C ASP A 823 0.07 13.67 8.79
N ASP A 824 0.65 12.87 7.92
CA ASP A 824 1.94 12.26 8.19
C ASP A 824 2.98 13.39 8.10
N ASN A 825 3.82 13.58 9.12
CA ASN A 825 4.89 14.61 9.15
C ASN A 825 5.99 14.32 8.09
N VAL A 826 5.60 14.11 6.85
CA VAL A 826 6.35 13.58 5.73
C VAL A 826 5.91 14.37 4.49
N ASN A 827 6.84 15.07 3.87
CA ASN A 827 6.63 15.76 2.61
C ASN A 827 7.46 15.09 1.54
N ILE A 828 6.79 14.61 0.49
CA ILE A 828 7.42 13.85 -0.58
C ILE A 828 7.22 14.58 -1.90
N GLU A 829 8.28 15.23 -2.39
CA GLU A 829 8.31 15.77 -3.75
C GLU A 829 8.83 14.70 -4.71
N THR A 830 7.98 14.22 -5.64
CA THR A 830 8.40 13.26 -6.67
C THR A 830 8.50 13.91 -8.05
N TYR A 831 9.64 13.71 -8.71
CA TYR A 831 9.88 14.14 -10.07
C TYR A 831 10.22 12.92 -10.92
N TYR A 832 9.37 12.61 -11.90
CA TYR A 832 9.57 11.46 -12.80
C TYR A 832 9.85 11.92 -14.22
N SER A 833 11.07 11.64 -14.70
CA SER A 833 11.58 12.06 -16.01
C SER A 833 11.98 10.86 -16.85
N TYR A 834 11.80 10.97 -18.17
CA TYR A 834 12.22 9.94 -19.13
C TYR A 834 13.54 10.33 -19.79
N MET A 835 14.46 9.36 -19.94
CA MET A 835 15.72 9.58 -20.65
C MET A 835 15.97 8.49 -21.68
N ASP A 836 16.31 8.88 -22.91
CA ASP A 836 16.76 7.95 -23.94
C ASP A 836 18.25 7.65 -23.77
N ILE A 837 18.56 6.65 -22.94
CA ILE A 837 19.95 6.26 -22.64
C ILE A 837 20.69 5.84 -23.93
N LYS A 838 19.98 5.29 -24.94
CA LYS A 838 20.58 4.88 -26.22
C LYS A 838 21.06 6.07 -27.06
N ASN A 839 20.34 7.20 -27.02
CA ASN A 839 20.71 8.41 -27.77
C ASN A 839 21.75 9.28 -27.07
N VAL A 840 21.85 9.20 -25.73
CA VAL A 840 22.88 9.93 -24.96
C VAL A 840 24.27 9.34 -25.20
N CYS A 841 24.42 8.00 -25.22
CA CYS A 841 25.70 7.34 -25.49
C CYS A 841 26.21 7.55 -26.93
N LYS A 842 25.31 7.73 -27.92
CA LYS A 842 25.71 8.06 -29.31
C LYS A 842 26.32 9.45 -29.46
N ARG A 843 26.11 10.36 -28.50
CA ARG A 843 26.69 11.73 -28.53
C ARG A 843 28.10 11.82 -27.92
N GLN A 844 28.65 10.73 -27.38
CA GLN A 844 30.00 10.70 -26.80
C GLN A 844 31.05 9.97 -27.64
N THR A 845 30.75 9.55 -28.87
CA THR A 845 31.81 9.31 -29.86
C THR A 845 32.25 10.65 -30.44
N LEU A 846 33.18 11.31 -29.74
CA LEU A 846 34.04 12.34 -30.34
C LEU A 846 34.73 11.73 -31.57
N PRO A 847 34.93 12.49 -32.65
CA PRO A 847 35.64 12.00 -33.82
C PRO A 847 37.11 11.73 -33.43
N THR A 848 37.51 10.47 -33.48
CA THR A 848 38.89 10.09 -33.78
C THR A 848 39.01 9.73 -35.23
#